data_AF-A0A7J7P5H1-F1
#
_entry.id   AF-A0A7J7P5H1-F1
#
_cell.length_a   1.000
_cell.length_b   1.000
_cell.length_c   1.000
_cell.angle_alpha   90.00
_cell.angle_beta   90.00
_cell.angle_gamma   90.00
#
_symmetry.space_group_name_H-M   'P 1'
#
loop_
_entity.id
_entity.type
_entity.pdbx_description
1 polymer ?
#
loop_
_entity_poly.entity_id
_entity_poly.type
_entity_poly.pdbx_seq_one_letter_code
_entity_poly.pdbx_strand_id
1 'polypeptide(L)'
;MARLSLVVVVLVVMVGVVMLNVVLGMKLKHNYTDALSKSILFFEGQRSGKLPFTLRMKWRKDSGLCDGHQISVGDPYEDHNCWQRPEDMDTPRTPYAISRDHPGSKVAAETAAALAASSIMFRVFDPRYSVLLLQRAIMVFDFSDKYRGSYNDSLGPYVCPFYCDYNGYEDELLWAAAWLHRTTKAPYYWNYVANNIYKIESKEVESTKKRGLTSYSGGSFAEFGWDAKHAGINIFVSKVRHYDFLLYSNTTGGASTRLTSFIKTQPGSCVQYCLNHPQKASNTHQIEMGLFSSLSLLLLLLPLLVVPGSVVSKLERKHDYADALMKSILFFEGQRSGKLPSSQRMTWRKDSALNDGHQLEVDLVGGYYDAGDNIKFNFPMAFSTTMLAWSVLEFGKFMGPELEHAKEAVKWGTDYLLKSTEVPDMVFVQVGEPDSDHNCWERSEDMDTPRIVSAVTKDHPGSEVAAETAAALASASIIFRKSDPRYSQKLLARAIEVFNFADKYRGSYNTNLARYVCPFYCDFSGYEAITILRLLLSEDELLWAATWLHKATNDRNYWSYVKRNFFYLHNYNEFGWDNKDAGVTVLISTELLRMKMPPMDTISFRWNADKFICSVLPESPTSIRTVNYSAGGLLFKQGGSNTQHTTAISFLLLVHARHLNRARQSVQCGNEVVTPHRLERLAKSQVDYLLGSNPLGMSYMVGYGNKFPQRIHHRGSTLPSIDQHPNRIGCKDGTPYFENSGPNHNNLIGAVVGGPALNDTYSDSRGLFIESEPTTYINAPLVGILAFFAWH
;
A
#
# COMPACT_ATOMS: atom_id res chain seq x y z
N MET A 1 -1.64 29.84 -13.27
CA MET A 1 -0.77 28.64 -13.19
C MET A 1 0.59 28.92 -12.53
N ALA A 2 1.30 30.00 -12.84
CA ALA A 2 2.66 30.28 -12.30
C ALA A 2 2.83 30.23 -10.75
N ARG A 3 1.81 30.62 -9.95
CA ARG A 3 1.88 30.55 -8.48
C ARG A 3 1.89 29.12 -7.89
N LEU A 4 1.65 28.06 -8.68
CA LEU A 4 1.71 26.66 -8.20
C LEU A 4 3.15 26.09 -8.14
N SER A 5 4.02 26.52 -9.05
CA SER A 5 5.31 25.85 -9.31
C SER A 5 6.35 26.04 -8.20
N LEU A 6 6.58 27.29 -7.79
CA LEU A 6 7.51 27.63 -6.70
C LEU A 6 7.09 27.01 -5.34
N VAL A 7 5.82 26.63 -5.22
CA VAL A 7 5.14 26.23 -3.99
C VAL A 7 5.31 24.74 -3.67
N VAL A 8 5.14 23.86 -4.67
CA VAL A 8 5.33 22.41 -4.51
C VAL A 8 6.77 22.10 -4.06
N VAL A 9 7.73 22.86 -4.56
CA VAL A 9 9.15 22.78 -4.22
C VAL A 9 9.40 23.01 -2.73
N VAL A 10 8.84 24.07 -2.13
CA VAL A 10 9.05 24.38 -0.70
C VAL A 10 8.43 23.31 0.20
N LEU A 11 7.28 22.74 -0.18
CA LEU A 11 6.67 21.63 0.55
C LEU A 11 7.55 20.37 0.53
N VAL A 12 8.08 19.99 -0.63
CA VAL A 12 8.98 18.82 -0.76
C VAL A 12 10.28 19.00 0.04
N VAL A 13 10.84 20.21 0.07
CA VAL A 13 12.04 20.52 0.88
C VAL A 13 11.73 20.52 2.37
N MET A 14 10.64 21.14 2.85
CA MET A 14 10.31 21.15 4.28
C MET A 14 9.90 19.77 4.80
N VAL A 15 9.10 18.99 4.05
CA VAL A 15 8.80 17.59 4.39
C VAL A 15 10.09 16.76 4.40
N GLY A 16 11.01 17.00 3.45
CA GLY A 16 12.33 16.38 3.43
C GLY A 16 13.17 16.68 4.68
N VAL A 17 13.22 17.93 5.13
CA VAL A 17 13.97 18.35 6.33
C VAL A 17 13.36 17.78 7.61
N VAL A 18 12.02 17.74 7.73
CA VAL A 18 11.35 17.11 8.88
C VAL A 18 11.62 15.59 8.91
N MET A 19 11.45 14.91 7.77
CA MET A 19 11.71 13.47 7.64
C MET A 19 13.17 13.11 7.96
N LEU A 20 14.14 13.89 7.47
CA LEU A 20 15.57 13.62 7.70
C LEU A 20 15.95 13.74 9.19
N ASN A 21 15.31 14.65 9.93
CA ASN A 21 15.58 14.83 11.37
C ASN A 21 14.91 13.77 12.25
N VAL A 22 13.74 13.25 11.87
CA VAL A 22 13.12 12.08 12.52
C VAL A 22 14.04 10.85 12.40
N VAL A 23 14.75 10.71 11.28
CA VAL A 23 15.71 9.62 11.04
C VAL A 23 17.06 9.82 11.78
N LEU A 24 17.45 11.07 12.09
CA LEU A 24 18.77 11.41 12.65
C LEU A 24 18.77 11.81 14.14
N GLY A 25 17.61 11.91 14.79
CA GLY A 25 17.50 12.10 16.25
C GLY A 25 17.97 13.45 16.80
N MET A 26 18.15 14.46 15.93
CA MET A 26 18.63 15.79 16.35
C MET A 26 17.51 16.63 16.98
N LYS A 27 17.74 17.18 18.18
CA LYS A 27 16.82 18.15 18.81
C LYS A 27 16.84 19.46 18.02
N LEU A 28 15.73 19.75 17.33
CA LEU A 28 15.55 21.01 16.60
C LEU A 28 15.39 22.19 17.57
N LYS A 29 16.14 23.27 17.32
CA LYS A 29 16.13 24.50 18.13
C LYS A 29 14.89 25.38 17.89
N HIS A 30 14.08 25.04 16.89
CA HIS A 30 12.91 25.79 16.43
C HIS A 30 11.73 24.84 16.16
N ASN A 31 10.49 25.34 16.30
CA ASN A 31 9.27 24.57 16.10
C ASN A 31 8.88 24.50 14.61
N TYR A 32 9.47 23.55 13.88
CA TYR A 32 9.16 23.34 12.46
C TYR A 32 7.75 22.78 12.22
N THR A 33 7.09 22.20 13.23
CA THR A 33 5.69 21.75 13.14
C THR A 33 4.75 22.95 13.02
N ASP A 34 4.96 24.00 13.82
CA ASP A 34 4.23 25.27 13.71
C ASP A 34 4.47 25.97 12.36
N ALA A 35 5.72 25.99 11.89
CA ALA A 35 6.06 26.52 10.57
C ALA A 35 5.33 25.77 9.45
N LEU A 36 5.35 24.42 9.45
CA LEU A 36 4.65 23.59 8.47
C LEU A 36 3.13 23.83 8.51
N SER A 37 2.56 23.93 9.71
CA SER A 37 1.13 24.17 9.90
C SER A 37 0.70 25.52 9.32
N LYS A 38 1.51 26.57 9.53
CA LYS A 38 1.32 27.91 8.95
C LYS A 38 1.52 27.92 7.43
N SER A 39 2.46 27.14 6.90
CA SER A 39 2.61 26.96 5.44
C SER A 39 1.38 26.29 4.82
N ILE A 40 0.79 25.28 5.46
CA ILE A 40 -0.46 24.66 4.99
C ILE A 40 -1.59 25.70 4.97
N LEU A 41 -1.79 26.46 6.06
CA LEU A 41 -2.81 27.52 6.15
C LEU A 41 -2.64 28.61 5.07
N PHE A 42 -1.41 28.94 4.68
CA PHE A 42 -1.16 29.85 3.56
C PHE A 42 -1.78 29.31 2.26
N PHE A 43 -1.61 28.02 1.94
CA PHE A 43 -2.23 27.42 0.75
C PHE A 43 -3.75 27.30 0.85
N GLU A 44 -4.30 27.05 2.05
CA GLU A 44 -5.76 27.07 2.26
C GLU A 44 -6.36 28.46 1.99
N GLY A 45 -5.64 29.54 2.33
CA GLY A 45 -6.02 30.91 1.99
C GLY A 45 -5.99 31.21 0.48
N GLN A 46 -5.11 30.55 -0.28
CA GLN A 46 -4.94 30.75 -1.74
C GLN A 46 -5.89 29.90 -2.61
N ARG A 47 -6.68 28.96 -2.05
CA ARG A 47 -7.63 28.14 -2.83
C ARG A 47 -8.69 29.00 -3.52
N SER A 48 -9.06 28.68 -4.76
CA SER A 48 -10.18 29.29 -5.50
C SER A 48 -11.23 28.25 -5.93
N GLY A 49 -12.34 28.69 -6.51
CA GLY A 49 -13.51 27.87 -6.85
C GLY A 49 -14.53 27.76 -5.71
N LYS A 50 -15.41 26.75 -5.80
CA LYS A 50 -16.32 26.36 -4.71
C LYS A 50 -15.56 25.49 -3.71
N LEU A 51 -15.55 25.90 -2.44
CA LEU A 51 -14.79 25.19 -1.41
C LEU A 51 -15.72 24.48 -0.41
N PRO A 52 -15.54 23.17 -0.15
CA PRO A 52 -16.26 22.49 0.92
C PRO A 52 -16.08 23.23 2.25
N PHE A 53 -17.16 23.40 3.00
CA PHE A 53 -17.17 24.18 4.24
C PHE A 53 -16.13 23.70 5.28
N THR A 54 -15.83 22.40 5.27
CA THR A 54 -14.83 21.73 6.11
C THR A 54 -13.37 21.99 5.70
N LEU A 55 -13.12 22.48 4.47
CA LEU A 55 -11.80 22.70 3.88
C LEU A 55 -11.53 24.20 3.61
N ARG A 56 -12.25 25.09 4.29
CA ARG A 56 -12.24 26.53 4.05
C ARG A 56 -11.71 27.29 5.27
N MET A 57 -10.75 28.20 5.04
CA MET A 57 -10.38 29.20 6.05
C MET A 57 -11.62 29.99 6.48
N LYS A 58 -11.81 30.19 7.80
CA LYS A 58 -13.02 30.80 8.37
C LYS A 58 -13.39 32.17 7.76
N TRP A 59 -12.39 32.91 7.26
CA TRP A 59 -12.53 34.25 6.68
C TRP A 59 -12.61 34.28 5.14
N ARG A 60 -12.39 33.17 4.42
CA ARG A 60 -12.59 33.08 2.95
C ARG A 60 -14.04 32.72 2.63
N LYS A 61 -14.50 33.00 1.41
CA LYS A 61 -15.67 32.38 0.75
C LYS A 61 -15.27 31.85 -0.63
N ASP A 62 -16.25 31.34 -1.37
CA ASP A 62 -16.07 30.97 -2.78
C ASP A 62 -15.61 32.17 -3.61
N SER A 63 -14.71 31.95 -4.57
CA SER A 63 -14.06 33.03 -5.36
C SER A 63 -13.62 32.50 -6.72
N GLY A 64 -13.64 33.32 -7.76
CA GLY A 64 -13.28 32.88 -9.13
C GLY A 64 -14.26 31.85 -9.70
N LEU A 65 -15.55 31.96 -9.38
CA LEU A 65 -16.58 30.99 -9.79
C LEU A 65 -16.81 30.92 -11.32
N CYS A 66 -16.38 31.95 -12.06
CA CYS A 66 -16.41 31.99 -13.52
C CYS A 66 -15.14 31.39 -14.16
N ASP A 67 -14.10 31.08 -13.37
CA ASP A 67 -12.85 30.55 -13.92
C ASP A 67 -13.10 29.16 -14.55
N GLY A 68 -12.63 28.97 -15.79
CA GLY A 68 -12.80 27.71 -16.52
C GLY A 68 -14.05 27.62 -17.40
N HIS A 69 -14.87 28.68 -17.49
CA HIS A 69 -15.66 28.89 -18.70
C HIS A 69 -14.73 29.33 -19.85
N GLN A 70 -15.17 29.16 -21.11
CA GLN A 70 -14.34 29.21 -22.33
C GLN A 70 -13.59 30.54 -22.60
N ILE A 71 -13.77 31.54 -21.74
CA ILE A 71 -13.27 32.91 -21.88
C ILE A 71 -12.83 33.53 -20.52
N SER A 72 -12.51 32.75 -19.47
CA SER A 72 -12.22 33.34 -18.14
C SER A 72 -11.11 32.67 -17.32
N VAL A 73 -9.89 33.27 -17.31
CA VAL A 73 -8.81 33.07 -16.30
C VAL A 73 -7.86 34.31 -16.18
N GLY A 74 -8.32 35.43 -15.61
CA GLY A 74 -7.51 36.60 -15.15
C GLY A 74 -6.76 37.47 -16.19
N ASP A 75 -7.02 38.78 -16.23
CA ASP A 75 -6.08 39.75 -16.83
C ASP A 75 -5.00 40.15 -15.79
N PRO A 76 -3.70 40.02 -16.12
CA PRO A 76 -2.63 40.21 -15.15
C PRO A 76 -2.33 41.68 -14.84
N TYR A 77 -2.66 42.63 -15.72
CA TYR A 77 -2.47 44.05 -15.44
C TYR A 77 -3.58 44.59 -14.54
N GLU A 78 -4.83 44.26 -14.86
CA GLU A 78 -5.98 44.66 -14.03
C GLU A 78 -5.94 44.03 -12.63
N ASP A 79 -5.49 42.77 -12.49
CA ASP A 79 -5.27 42.10 -11.19
C ASP A 79 -4.23 42.81 -10.30
N HIS A 80 -3.15 43.36 -10.89
CA HIS A 80 -2.12 44.08 -10.12
C HIS A 80 -2.44 45.57 -9.91
N ASN A 81 -3.35 46.15 -10.70
CA ASN A 81 -3.83 47.51 -10.52
C ASN A 81 -5.04 47.61 -9.55
N CYS A 82 -5.79 46.53 -9.34
CA CYS A 82 -7.02 46.53 -8.54
C CYS A 82 -6.89 45.76 -7.22
N TRP A 83 -6.83 46.48 -6.08
CA TRP A 83 -6.74 45.88 -4.75
C TRP A 83 -8.12 45.52 -4.18
N GLN A 84 -8.62 44.34 -4.54
CA GLN A 84 -9.92 43.83 -4.07
C GLN A 84 -9.87 42.41 -3.51
N ARG A 85 -10.98 41.93 -2.92
CA ARG A 85 -11.05 40.56 -2.40
C ARG A 85 -11.25 39.57 -3.56
N PRO A 86 -10.66 38.36 -3.52
CA PRO A 86 -10.92 37.33 -4.54
C PRO A 86 -12.41 36.95 -4.67
N GLU A 87 -13.18 37.07 -3.58
CA GLU A 87 -14.63 36.90 -3.54
C GLU A 87 -15.39 37.95 -4.35
N ASP A 88 -14.88 39.19 -4.38
CA ASP A 88 -15.54 40.38 -4.89
C ASP A 88 -15.02 40.76 -6.31
N MET A 89 -14.06 39.99 -6.85
CA MET A 89 -13.28 40.31 -8.05
C MET A 89 -14.12 40.37 -9.34
N ASP A 90 -14.17 41.57 -9.92
CA ASP A 90 -14.92 41.93 -11.13
C ASP A 90 -14.06 42.22 -12.37
N THR A 91 -12.73 42.19 -12.24
CA THR A 91 -11.79 42.47 -13.33
C THR A 91 -11.92 41.46 -14.49
N PRO A 92 -11.61 41.88 -15.75
CA PRO A 92 -11.58 40.97 -16.88
C PRO A 92 -10.76 39.72 -16.58
N ARG A 93 -11.29 38.56 -16.97
CA ARG A 93 -10.61 37.28 -16.80
C ARG A 93 -10.20 36.80 -18.20
N THR A 94 -8.94 36.87 -18.60
CA THR A 94 -8.52 36.48 -19.97
C THR A 94 -7.66 35.22 -19.94
N PRO A 95 -8.12 34.07 -20.45
CA PRO A 95 -7.33 32.83 -20.43
C PRO A 95 -6.22 32.86 -21.49
N TYR A 96 -4.97 32.91 -21.03
CA TYR A 96 -3.80 32.73 -21.88
C TYR A 96 -3.41 31.25 -21.95
N ALA A 97 -3.26 30.73 -23.17
CA ALA A 97 -2.94 29.33 -23.42
C ALA A 97 -1.72 29.18 -24.34
N ILE A 98 -0.87 28.21 -24.02
CA ILE A 98 0.18 27.73 -24.91
C ILE A 98 -0.39 26.68 -25.88
N SER A 99 0.19 26.58 -27.07
CA SER A 99 -0.26 25.66 -28.12
C SER A 99 0.92 25.20 -28.96
N ARG A 100 0.70 24.31 -29.95
CA ARG A 100 1.74 23.94 -30.93
C ARG A 100 2.34 25.17 -31.60
N ASP A 101 1.49 26.14 -31.94
CA ASP A 101 1.84 27.30 -32.76
C ASP A 101 2.29 28.49 -31.88
N HIS A 102 2.09 28.39 -30.56
CA HIS A 102 2.48 29.36 -29.53
C HIS A 102 3.09 28.60 -28.34
N PRO A 103 4.33 28.08 -28.46
CA PRO A 103 4.92 27.15 -27.50
C PRO A 103 5.24 27.80 -26.15
N GLY A 104 5.43 26.97 -25.13
CA GLY A 104 5.77 27.40 -23.78
C GLY A 104 6.26 26.24 -22.92
N SER A 105 7.37 25.63 -23.36
CA SER A 105 7.90 24.39 -22.78
C SER A 105 8.19 24.50 -21.30
N LYS A 106 8.65 25.66 -20.83
CA LYS A 106 8.93 25.93 -19.41
C LYS A 106 7.74 25.63 -18.50
N VAL A 107 6.61 26.33 -18.72
CA VAL A 107 5.41 26.18 -17.89
C VAL A 107 4.75 24.81 -18.08
N ALA A 108 4.84 24.22 -19.28
CA ALA A 108 4.37 22.86 -19.54
C ALA A 108 5.20 21.81 -18.78
N ALA A 109 6.52 21.81 -18.94
CA ALA A 109 7.41 20.86 -18.28
C ALA A 109 7.35 21.00 -16.75
N GLU A 110 7.32 22.21 -16.21
CA GLU A 110 7.12 22.43 -14.77
C GLU A 110 5.74 21.93 -14.29
N THR A 111 4.70 22.04 -15.11
CA THR A 111 3.39 21.42 -14.83
C THR A 111 3.51 19.89 -14.82
N ALA A 112 4.23 19.30 -15.78
CA ALA A 112 4.48 17.86 -15.80
C ALA A 112 5.28 17.38 -14.58
N ALA A 113 6.30 18.13 -14.15
CA ALA A 113 7.07 17.87 -12.93
C ALA A 113 6.16 17.87 -11.68
N ALA A 114 5.32 18.91 -11.54
CA ALA A 114 4.38 19.04 -10.42
C ALA A 114 3.34 17.91 -10.39
N LEU A 115 2.78 17.53 -11.55
CA LEU A 115 1.83 16.42 -11.67
C LEU A 115 2.50 15.07 -11.34
N ALA A 116 3.71 14.81 -11.85
CA ALA A 116 4.48 13.60 -11.55
C ALA A 116 4.80 13.51 -10.05
N ALA A 117 5.33 14.57 -9.45
CA ALA A 117 5.61 14.64 -8.02
C ALA A 117 4.35 14.41 -7.16
N SER A 118 3.23 15.03 -7.55
CA SER A 118 1.93 14.88 -6.86
C SER A 118 1.40 13.45 -6.94
N SER A 119 1.57 12.76 -8.07
CA SER A 119 1.15 11.36 -8.21
C SER A 119 1.88 10.42 -7.23
N ILE A 120 3.14 10.70 -6.87
CA ILE A 120 3.84 9.93 -5.82
C ILE A 120 3.15 10.08 -4.46
N MET A 121 2.67 11.28 -4.12
CA MET A 121 1.98 11.53 -2.84
C MET A 121 0.60 10.88 -2.84
N PHE A 122 -0.22 11.15 -3.85
CA PHE A 122 -1.57 10.61 -3.96
C PHE A 122 -1.60 9.09 -4.16
N ARG A 123 -0.48 8.44 -4.51
CA ARG A 123 -0.33 6.98 -4.59
C ARG A 123 -0.92 6.21 -3.40
N VAL A 124 -0.85 6.80 -2.19
CA VAL A 124 -1.33 6.20 -0.94
C VAL A 124 -2.75 6.66 -0.55
N PHE A 125 -3.18 7.84 -1.01
CA PHE A 125 -4.42 8.50 -0.55
C PHE A 125 -5.56 8.49 -1.58
N ASP A 126 -5.22 8.54 -2.87
CA ASP A 126 -6.16 8.42 -4.00
C ASP A 126 -5.41 7.84 -5.22
N PRO A 127 -5.36 6.50 -5.37
CA PRO A 127 -4.66 5.85 -6.46
C PRO A 127 -5.20 6.21 -7.85
N ARG A 128 -6.51 6.48 -8.00
CA ARG A 128 -7.11 6.87 -9.29
C ARG A 128 -6.65 8.27 -9.68
N TYR A 129 -6.65 9.21 -8.75
CA TYR A 129 -6.13 10.55 -8.99
C TYR A 129 -4.61 10.52 -9.22
N SER A 130 -3.85 9.69 -8.50
CA SER A 130 -2.43 9.42 -8.78
C SER A 130 -2.19 8.99 -10.24
N VAL A 131 -2.93 7.99 -10.73
CA VAL A 131 -2.82 7.53 -12.12
C VAL A 131 -3.22 8.62 -13.12
N LEU A 132 -4.28 9.38 -12.85
CA LEU A 132 -4.69 10.51 -13.69
C LEU A 132 -3.61 11.60 -13.75
N LEU A 133 -3.06 11.99 -12.59
CA LEU A 133 -1.96 12.96 -12.49
C LEU A 133 -0.75 12.49 -13.29
N LEU A 134 -0.36 11.22 -13.18
CA LEU A 134 0.77 10.66 -13.90
C LEU A 134 0.54 10.60 -15.42
N GLN A 135 -0.65 10.17 -15.87
CA GLN A 135 -1.01 10.19 -17.29
C GLN A 135 -0.96 11.61 -17.86
N ARG A 136 -1.47 12.60 -17.12
CA ARG A 136 -1.40 14.02 -17.51
C ARG A 136 0.03 14.54 -17.50
N ALA A 137 0.86 14.14 -16.54
CA ALA A 137 2.28 14.50 -16.49
C ALA A 137 3.01 14.05 -17.76
N ILE A 138 2.79 12.80 -18.20
CA ILE A 138 3.36 12.26 -19.43
C ILE A 138 2.89 13.05 -20.66
N MET A 139 1.57 13.24 -20.83
CA MET A 139 1.01 13.99 -21.97
C MET A 139 1.55 15.44 -22.06
N VAL A 140 1.68 16.12 -20.91
CA VAL A 140 2.15 17.51 -20.86
C VAL A 140 3.67 17.58 -21.07
N PHE A 141 4.44 16.60 -20.59
CA PHE A 141 5.86 16.47 -20.90
C PHE A 141 6.08 16.25 -22.41
N ASP A 142 5.40 15.28 -23.02
CA ASP A 142 5.50 14.98 -24.44
C ASP A 142 5.13 16.21 -25.30
N PHE A 143 4.12 16.98 -24.89
CA PHE A 143 3.78 18.26 -25.51
C PHE A 143 4.93 19.29 -25.37
N SER A 144 5.49 19.44 -24.17
CA SER A 144 6.56 20.40 -23.87
C SER A 144 7.87 20.11 -24.61
N ASP A 145 8.20 18.84 -24.80
CA ASP A 145 9.39 18.37 -25.50
C ASP A 145 9.25 18.43 -27.02
N LYS A 146 8.04 18.13 -27.53
CA LYS A 146 7.74 18.13 -28.97
C LYS A 146 7.57 19.53 -29.54
N TYR A 147 7.02 20.46 -28.77
CA TYR A 147 6.72 21.83 -29.21
C TYR A 147 7.56 22.83 -28.40
N ARG A 148 8.87 22.82 -28.68
CA ARG A 148 9.87 23.59 -27.94
C ARG A 148 9.79 25.09 -28.22
N GLY A 149 9.73 25.90 -27.16
CA GLY A 149 9.79 27.36 -27.26
C GLY A 149 9.44 28.07 -25.95
N SER A 150 9.76 29.36 -25.86
CA SER A 150 9.45 30.18 -24.68
C SER A 150 8.07 30.81 -24.82
N TYR A 151 7.32 30.89 -23.71
CA TYR A 151 6.07 31.65 -23.70
C TYR A 151 6.31 33.16 -23.82
N ASN A 152 7.55 33.65 -23.67
CA ASN A 152 7.89 35.05 -23.92
C ASN A 152 7.52 35.48 -25.35
N ASP A 153 7.71 34.60 -26.33
CA ASP A 153 7.57 34.92 -27.75
C ASP A 153 6.10 35.16 -28.14
N SER A 154 5.17 34.52 -27.44
CA SER A 154 3.72 34.53 -27.74
C SER A 154 2.86 35.23 -26.68
N LEU A 155 3.28 35.18 -25.42
CA LEU A 155 2.54 35.70 -24.25
C LEU A 155 3.36 36.75 -23.47
N GLY A 156 4.57 37.10 -23.92
CA GLY A 156 5.47 38.05 -23.27
C GLY A 156 4.82 39.35 -22.81
N PRO A 157 4.03 40.06 -23.65
CA PRO A 157 3.35 41.30 -23.24
C PRO A 157 2.46 41.16 -22.00
N TYR A 158 1.92 39.97 -21.74
CA TYR A 158 1.01 39.71 -20.60
C TYR A 158 1.72 39.06 -19.41
N VAL A 159 2.79 38.28 -19.66
CA VAL A 159 3.44 37.45 -18.63
C VAL A 159 4.77 38.03 -18.16
N CYS A 160 5.60 38.58 -19.06
CA CYS A 160 6.94 39.08 -18.72
C CYS A 160 7.03 40.24 -17.71
N PRO A 161 6.03 41.14 -17.55
CA PRO A 161 6.07 42.13 -16.47
C PRO A 161 6.08 41.53 -15.05
N PHE A 162 5.72 40.24 -14.92
CA PHE A 162 5.55 39.54 -13.65
C PHE A 162 6.43 38.29 -13.52
N TYR A 163 6.51 37.48 -14.57
CA TYR A 163 7.21 36.18 -14.61
C TYR A 163 7.78 35.90 -16.01
N CYS A 164 8.75 36.68 -16.47
CA CYS A 164 9.40 36.44 -17.77
C CYS A 164 10.36 35.23 -17.70
N ASP A 165 10.49 34.47 -18.78
CA ASP A 165 11.50 33.41 -18.88
C ASP A 165 12.89 34.00 -19.18
N TYR A 166 13.89 33.83 -18.30
CA TYR A 166 15.24 34.41 -18.47
C TYR A 166 16.34 33.40 -18.81
N ASN A 167 16.18 32.13 -18.44
CA ASN A 167 17.15 31.05 -18.64
C ASN A 167 16.72 29.99 -19.68
N GLY A 168 15.47 30.04 -20.16
CA GLY A 168 14.91 29.10 -21.12
C GLY A 168 14.07 28.01 -20.46
N TYR A 169 14.05 26.83 -21.09
CA TYR A 169 13.16 25.72 -20.72
C TYR A 169 13.85 24.35 -20.63
N GLU A 170 15.16 24.28 -20.87
CA GLU A 170 15.88 22.99 -20.89
C GLU A 170 16.06 22.44 -19.47
N ASP A 171 16.19 23.28 -18.44
CA ASP A 171 16.19 22.83 -17.05
C ASP A 171 14.79 22.41 -16.56
N GLU A 172 13.68 23.04 -16.95
CA GLU A 172 12.35 22.47 -16.67
C GLU A 172 12.13 21.13 -17.37
N LEU A 173 12.56 20.96 -18.63
CA LEU A 173 12.47 19.67 -19.33
C LEU A 173 13.28 18.59 -18.60
N LEU A 174 14.50 18.90 -18.16
CA LEU A 174 15.33 17.99 -17.37
C LEU A 174 14.73 17.68 -15.98
N TRP A 175 14.14 18.67 -15.33
CA TRP A 175 13.46 18.53 -14.04
C TRP A 175 12.21 17.65 -14.15
N ALA A 176 11.38 17.88 -15.18
CA ALA A 176 10.21 17.07 -15.49
C ALA A 176 10.59 15.62 -15.80
N ALA A 177 11.62 15.41 -16.64
CA ALA A 177 12.14 14.09 -16.93
C ALA A 177 12.71 13.39 -15.67
N ALA A 178 13.39 14.12 -14.77
CA ALA A 178 13.88 13.56 -13.51
C ALA A 178 12.73 13.12 -12.58
N TRP A 179 11.65 13.90 -12.48
CA TRP A 179 10.45 13.51 -11.72
C TRP A 179 9.69 12.35 -12.39
N LEU A 180 9.52 12.36 -13.70
CA LEU A 180 8.89 11.27 -14.44
C LEU A 180 9.71 9.98 -14.31
N HIS A 181 11.04 10.03 -14.43
CA HIS A 181 11.90 8.88 -14.16
C HIS A 181 11.73 8.38 -12.71
N ARG A 182 11.76 9.27 -11.72
CA ARG A 182 11.56 8.88 -10.31
C ARG A 182 10.22 8.19 -10.07
N THR A 183 9.18 8.65 -10.75
CA THR A 183 7.78 8.21 -10.58
C THR A 183 7.46 6.91 -11.31
N THR A 184 7.98 6.77 -12.54
CA THR A 184 7.67 5.68 -13.48
C THR A 184 8.75 4.60 -13.59
N LYS A 185 9.98 4.92 -13.18
CA LYS A 185 11.20 4.13 -13.47
C LYS A 185 11.55 3.97 -14.95
N ALA A 186 10.87 4.66 -15.87
CA ALA A 186 11.12 4.48 -17.30
C ALA A 186 12.58 4.80 -17.66
N PRO A 187 13.30 3.92 -18.39
CA PRO A 187 14.62 4.20 -18.94
C PRO A 187 14.63 5.42 -19.86
N TYR A 188 13.54 5.66 -20.60
CA TYR A 188 13.40 6.79 -21.52
C TYR A 188 13.67 8.14 -20.84
N TYR A 189 13.03 8.41 -19.69
CA TYR A 189 13.19 9.68 -18.99
C TYR A 189 14.59 9.83 -18.36
N TRP A 190 15.22 8.73 -17.92
CA TRP A 190 16.61 8.79 -17.46
C TRP A 190 17.59 9.07 -18.61
N ASN A 191 17.41 8.38 -19.74
CA ASN A 191 18.19 8.63 -20.95
C ASN A 191 17.98 10.06 -21.46
N TYR A 192 16.76 10.59 -21.36
CA TYR A 192 16.47 12.00 -21.66
C TYR A 192 17.29 12.93 -20.77
N VAL A 193 17.32 12.71 -19.45
CA VAL A 193 18.16 13.48 -18.52
C VAL A 193 19.64 13.35 -18.89
N ALA A 194 20.18 12.13 -18.95
CA ALA A 194 21.59 11.88 -19.23
C ALA A 194 22.06 12.45 -20.58
N ASN A 195 21.20 12.42 -21.60
CA ASN A 195 21.52 12.94 -22.93
C ASN A 195 21.33 14.46 -23.06
N ASN A 196 20.66 15.14 -22.13
CA ASN A 196 20.43 16.59 -22.21
C ASN A 196 21.09 17.39 -21.07
N ILE A 197 21.63 16.74 -20.04
CA ILE A 197 22.21 17.40 -18.85
C ILE A 197 23.31 18.43 -19.20
N TYR A 198 24.08 18.17 -20.27
CA TYR A 198 25.12 19.09 -20.76
C TYR A 198 24.60 20.48 -21.17
N LYS A 199 23.28 20.61 -21.43
CA LYS A 199 22.66 21.89 -21.81
C LYS A 199 22.55 22.87 -20.64
N ILE A 200 22.65 22.36 -19.40
CA ILE A 200 22.58 23.15 -18.16
C ILE A 200 23.94 23.15 -17.42
N GLU A 201 24.99 22.59 -18.03
CA GLU A 201 26.36 22.73 -17.59
C GLU A 201 26.89 24.11 -18.03
N SER A 202 27.01 25.04 -17.09
CA SER A 202 27.47 26.40 -17.37
C SER A 202 28.90 26.42 -17.93
N LYS A 203 29.08 27.03 -19.10
CA LYS A 203 30.41 27.40 -19.63
C LYS A 203 31.18 28.24 -18.61
N GLU A 204 32.48 27.98 -18.47
CA GLU A 204 33.38 28.87 -17.73
C GLU A 204 33.36 30.28 -18.33
N VAL A 205 33.22 31.30 -17.47
CA VAL A 205 33.38 32.71 -17.88
C VAL A 205 34.68 33.24 -17.28
N GLU A 206 35.74 33.26 -18.09
CA GLU A 206 36.95 34.02 -17.78
C GLU A 206 36.63 35.51 -17.64
N SER A 207 36.97 36.10 -16.49
CA SER A 207 36.81 37.53 -16.30
C SER A 207 37.94 38.31 -16.99
N THR A 208 37.67 38.96 -18.11
CA THR A 208 38.53 40.04 -18.64
C THR A 208 37.85 41.40 -18.50
N LYS A 209 38.31 42.19 -17.52
CA LYS A 209 37.84 43.57 -17.32
C LYS A 209 38.23 44.44 -18.51
N LYS A 210 37.25 44.93 -19.29
CA LYS A 210 37.37 46.20 -20.03
C LYS A 210 36.01 46.83 -20.35
N ARG A 211 35.76 47.99 -19.73
CA ARG A 211 34.79 49.04 -20.09
C ARG A 211 33.32 48.63 -20.24
N GLY A 212 32.58 48.77 -19.14
CA GLY A 212 31.40 49.64 -19.14
C GLY A 212 30.15 49.18 -19.89
N LEU A 213 29.75 47.92 -19.76
CA LEU A 213 28.38 47.45 -19.95
C LEU A 213 28.23 46.13 -19.16
N THR A 214 27.39 46.11 -18.13
CA THR A 214 27.13 44.89 -17.35
C THR A 214 26.14 44.01 -18.10
N SER A 215 26.69 43.06 -18.87
CA SER A 215 25.96 41.90 -19.37
C SER A 215 25.41 41.07 -18.21
N TYR A 216 24.16 40.60 -18.32
CA TYR A 216 23.58 39.61 -17.42
C TYR A 216 23.65 38.25 -18.11
N SER A 217 24.25 37.24 -17.47
CA SER A 217 24.44 35.93 -18.11
C SER A 217 24.48 34.77 -17.10
N GLY A 218 23.56 33.82 -17.28
CA GLY A 218 23.69 32.42 -16.84
C GLY A 218 23.48 32.15 -15.35
N GLY A 219 22.45 31.36 -15.03
CA GLY A 219 22.10 30.98 -13.66
C GLY A 219 23.20 30.16 -12.95
N SER A 220 23.19 30.23 -11.61
CA SER A 220 24.15 29.51 -10.78
C SER A 220 23.84 28.01 -10.71
N PHE A 221 24.86 27.16 -10.65
CA PHE A 221 24.71 25.72 -10.33
C PHE A 221 23.88 25.47 -9.06
N ALA A 222 23.96 26.40 -8.09
CA ALA A 222 23.24 26.34 -6.82
C ALA A 222 21.84 26.97 -6.87
N GLU A 223 21.38 27.45 -8.03
CA GLU A 223 20.12 28.15 -8.17
C GLU A 223 18.93 27.19 -8.27
N PHE A 224 17.84 27.54 -7.58
CA PHE A 224 16.61 26.79 -7.57
C PHE A 224 15.42 27.70 -7.24
N GLY A 225 14.48 27.82 -8.17
CA GLY A 225 13.35 28.73 -8.09
C GLY A 225 12.36 28.50 -9.22
N TRP A 226 11.50 29.49 -9.46
CA TRP A 226 10.46 29.42 -10.50
C TRP A 226 11.07 29.47 -11.92
N ASP A 227 12.18 30.20 -12.09
CA ASP A 227 12.91 30.35 -13.34
C ASP A 227 13.96 29.24 -13.53
N ALA A 228 14.77 28.93 -12.51
CA ALA A 228 15.87 27.95 -12.59
C ALA A 228 15.62 26.64 -11.79
N LYS A 229 15.97 25.47 -12.34
CA LYS A 229 15.85 24.14 -11.71
C LYS A 229 17.18 23.44 -11.36
N HIS A 230 18.30 24.11 -11.62
CA HIS A 230 19.65 23.56 -11.64
C HIS A 230 20.01 22.75 -10.36
N ALA A 231 19.92 23.33 -9.17
CA ALA A 231 20.30 22.61 -7.94
C ALA A 231 19.36 21.41 -7.63
N GLY A 232 18.07 21.51 -7.99
CA GLY A 232 17.10 20.44 -7.82
C GLY A 232 17.46 19.21 -8.67
N ILE A 233 17.81 19.41 -9.94
CA ILE A 233 18.23 18.36 -10.87
C ILE A 233 19.51 17.68 -10.36
N ASN A 234 20.49 18.46 -9.91
CA ASN A 234 21.74 17.93 -9.36
C ASN A 234 21.51 17.04 -8.10
N ILE A 235 20.57 17.40 -7.23
CA ILE A 235 20.16 16.57 -6.08
C ILE A 235 19.45 15.28 -6.51
N PHE A 236 18.70 15.31 -7.61
CA PHE A 236 18.04 14.13 -8.16
C PHE A 236 19.03 13.14 -8.78
N VAL A 237 19.93 13.63 -9.64
CA VAL A 237 20.92 12.81 -10.35
C VAL A 237 21.94 12.20 -9.38
N SER A 238 22.37 12.94 -8.35
CA SER A 238 23.36 12.47 -7.36
C SER A 238 22.84 11.39 -6.39
N LYS A 239 21.54 11.11 -6.34
CA LYS A 239 20.94 10.08 -5.47
C LYS A 239 20.81 8.69 -6.11
N VAL A 240 21.23 8.53 -7.35
CA VAL A 240 21.27 7.24 -8.06
C VAL A 240 22.43 6.40 -7.52
N ARG A 241 22.18 5.17 -7.08
CA ARG A 241 23.20 4.30 -6.46
C ARG A 241 24.06 3.64 -7.54
N HIS A 242 25.30 3.31 -7.18
CA HIS A 242 26.30 2.65 -8.04
C HIS A 242 25.84 1.37 -8.78
N TYR A 243 24.77 0.71 -8.33
CA TYR A 243 24.21 -0.49 -8.97
C TYR A 243 23.52 -0.20 -10.31
N ASP A 244 22.86 0.94 -10.46
CA ASP A 244 22.17 1.31 -11.72
C ASP A 244 23.18 1.58 -12.86
N PHE A 245 24.42 1.93 -12.52
CA PHE A 245 25.48 2.22 -13.47
C PHE A 245 26.06 0.97 -14.15
N LEU A 246 25.97 -0.21 -13.50
CA LEU A 246 26.58 -1.46 -13.98
C LEU A 246 25.72 -2.20 -15.02
N LEU A 247 24.43 -1.87 -15.14
CA LEU A 247 23.53 -2.46 -16.14
C LEU A 247 23.62 -1.79 -17.52
N TYR A 248 24.17 -0.57 -17.60
CA TYR A 248 24.20 0.23 -18.84
C TYR A 248 25.56 0.24 -19.58
N SER A 249 26.62 -0.31 -19.00
CA SER A 249 27.95 -0.33 -19.64
C SER A 249 28.05 -1.26 -20.86
N ASN A 250 27.12 -2.20 -21.03
CA ASN A 250 27.17 -3.24 -22.07
C ASN A 250 26.43 -2.90 -23.38
N THR A 251 25.75 -1.75 -23.51
CA THR A 251 24.90 -1.46 -24.69
C THR A 251 25.14 -0.12 -25.40
N THR A 252 25.90 0.83 -24.84
CA THR A 252 26.29 2.06 -25.56
C THR A 252 27.75 2.47 -25.33
N GLY A 253 28.62 2.09 -26.26
CA GLY A 253 29.99 2.59 -26.31
C GLY A 253 30.05 4.08 -26.67
N GLY A 254 30.17 4.95 -25.68
CA GLY A 254 30.41 6.40 -25.88
C GLY A 254 29.97 7.32 -24.75
N ALA A 255 28.94 6.97 -23.97
CA ALA A 255 28.39 7.83 -22.92
C ALA A 255 29.14 7.71 -21.57
N SER A 256 29.66 6.52 -21.25
CA SER A 256 30.24 6.16 -19.95
C SER A 256 31.39 7.06 -19.47
N THR A 257 32.18 7.63 -20.38
CA THR A 257 33.41 8.38 -20.07
C THR A 257 33.19 9.80 -19.56
N ARG A 258 32.00 10.41 -19.75
CA ARG A 258 31.75 11.81 -19.36
C ARG A 258 31.11 11.96 -17.98
N LEU A 259 30.27 11.02 -17.56
CA LEU A 259 29.72 11.05 -16.20
C LEU A 259 30.80 10.79 -15.13
N THR A 260 31.83 10.01 -15.47
CA THR A 260 32.96 9.73 -14.57
C THR A 260 33.89 10.92 -14.35
N SER A 261 33.94 11.91 -15.24
CA SER A 261 34.65 13.18 -14.96
C SER A 261 33.86 14.08 -14.01
N PHE A 262 32.53 14.11 -14.11
CA PHE A 262 31.66 14.93 -13.24
C PHE A 262 31.73 14.47 -11.77
N ILE A 263 31.72 13.16 -11.52
CA ILE A 263 31.80 12.60 -10.15
C ILE A 263 33.21 12.78 -9.54
N LYS A 264 34.26 12.91 -10.35
CA LYS A 264 35.65 12.96 -9.86
C LYS A 264 36.17 14.35 -9.49
N THR A 265 35.53 15.45 -9.92
CA THR A 265 36.09 16.81 -9.78
C THR A 265 35.54 17.63 -8.60
N GLN A 266 34.57 17.12 -7.81
CA GLN A 266 33.96 17.87 -6.69
C GLN A 266 33.93 17.12 -5.33
N PRO A 267 35.08 16.71 -4.74
CA PRO A 267 35.11 16.31 -3.34
C PRO A 267 35.22 17.52 -2.39
N GLY A 268 34.11 17.92 -1.75
CA GLY A 268 34.16 18.45 -0.37
C GLY A 268 33.97 19.95 -0.10
N SER A 269 33.54 20.80 -1.03
CA SER A 269 33.49 22.27 -0.81
C SER A 269 32.23 22.82 -0.13
N CYS A 270 31.04 22.25 -0.39
CA CYS A 270 29.77 22.93 -0.09
C CYS A 270 29.42 23.02 1.41
N VAL A 271 29.78 22.01 2.22
CA VAL A 271 29.52 22.02 3.68
C VAL A 271 30.47 22.98 4.42
N GLN A 272 31.69 23.16 3.93
CA GLN A 272 32.72 23.95 4.62
C GLN A 272 32.53 25.46 4.44
N TYR A 273 31.97 25.92 3.31
CA TYR A 273 31.79 27.35 3.03
C TYR A 273 30.78 28.01 3.97
N CYS A 274 29.64 27.34 4.23
CA CYS A 274 28.58 27.85 5.12
C CYS A 274 28.98 27.89 6.59
N LEU A 275 29.95 27.08 7.04
CA LEU A 275 30.43 27.07 8.42
C LEU A 275 31.38 28.24 8.74
N ASN A 276 32.02 28.83 7.72
CA ASN A 276 33.12 29.79 7.90
C ASN A 276 32.71 31.28 7.80
N HIS A 277 31.49 31.61 7.37
CA HIS A 277 31.09 33.01 7.09
C HIS A 277 29.70 33.42 7.63
N PRO A 278 29.52 33.55 8.96
CA PRO A 278 28.32 34.16 9.53
C PRO A 278 28.31 35.69 9.31
N GLN A 279 27.51 36.20 8.38
CA GLN A 279 27.31 37.64 8.22
C GLN A 279 26.42 38.22 9.33
N LYS A 280 26.85 39.36 9.88
CA LYS A 280 26.15 40.10 10.96
C LYS A 280 25.13 41.10 10.38
N ALA A 281 23.96 41.16 11.00
CA ALA A 281 23.08 42.33 11.04
C ALA A 281 22.35 42.28 12.41
N SER A 282 22.82 43.02 13.43
CA SER A 282 22.55 44.45 13.72
C SER A 282 21.41 44.59 14.75
N ASN A 283 21.77 44.98 15.97
CA ASN A 283 20.89 45.10 17.13
C ASN A 283 19.91 46.29 17.03
N THR A 284 18.78 46.18 17.73
CA THR A 284 18.23 47.29 18.55
C THR A 284 17.43 46.75 19.75
N HIS A 285 17.77 47.24 20.94
CA HIS A 285 17.02 47.40 22.22
C HIS A 285 15.68 46.64 22.44
N GLN A 286 15.30 46.12 23.62
CA GLN A 286 15.75 46.23 25.03
C GLN A 286 15.05 45.07 25.85
N ILE A 287 15.16 44.82 27.17
CA ILE A 287 15.74 45.54 28.33
C ILE A 287 16.39 44.54 29.35
N GLU A 288 16.26 44.78 30.66
CA GLU A 288 16.77 44.09 31.87
C GLU A 288 16.14 42.71 32.14
N MET A 289 16.77 41.68 32.73
CA MET A 289 17.75 41.50 33.83
C MET A 289 17.17 41.38 35.26
N GLY A 290 17.47 40.24 35.92
CA GLY A 290 17.36 39.98 37.36
C GLY A 290 16.82 38.57 37.65
N LEU A 291 17.47 37.69 38.41
CA LEU A 291 18.69 37.78 39.24
C LEU A 291 19.44 36.43 39.32
N PHE A 292 20.69 36.50 39.81
CA PHE A 292 21.59 35.39 40.19
C PHE A 292 21.00 34.56 41.38
N SER A 293 21.55 33.43 41.88
CA SER A 293 22.93 32.94 41.83
C SER A 293 23.08 31.42 42.08
N SER A 294 24.12 30.86 41.44
CA SER A 294 25.14 29.90 41.94
C SER A 294 25.00 29.16 43.29
N LEU A 295 25.35 27.87 43.32
CA LEU A 295 26.74 27.43 43.62
C LEU A 295 27.01 25.98 43.18
N SER A 296 28.30 25.60 43.16
CA SER A 296 28.82 24.36 42.55
C SER A 296 29.34 23.34 43.58
N LEU A 297 29.50 22.09 43.13
CA LEU A 297 30.48 21.09 43.60
C LEU A 297 30.56 20.79 45.12
N LEU A 298 30.29 19.53 45.49
CA LEU A 298 31.31 18.46 45.63
C LEU A 298 30.79 17.38 46.60
N LEU A 299 30.73 16.11 46.17
CA LEU A 299 30.95 14.97 47.07
C LEU A 299 31.19 13.69 46.27
N LEU A 300 32.34 13.08 46.54
CA LEU A 300 32.83 11.83 45.96
C LEU A 300 32.57 10.68 46.96
N LEU A 301 32.43 9.47 46.42
CA LEU A 301 32.57 8.17 47.11
C LEU A 301 31.45 7.73 48.09
N LEU A 302 30.73 6.66 47.71
CA LEU A 302 30.73 5.37 48.42
C LEU A 302 30.25 4.25 47.45
N PRO A 303 30.72 2.99 47.58
CA PRO A 303 30.61 1.96 46.54
C PRO A 303 29.59 0.85 46.84
N LEU A 304 29.41 -0.05 45.86
CA LEU A 304 28.82 -1.40 45.94
C LEU A 304 27.48 -1.56 46.68
N LEU A 305 26.40 -1.71 45.90
CA LEU A 305 25.30 -2.61 46.25
C LEU A 305 24.89 -3.39 45.00
N VAL A 306 25.60 -4.49 44.74
CA VAL A 306 25.15 -5.52 43.80
C VAL A 306 24.01 -6.27 44.49
N VAL A 307 22.77 -5.83 44.24
CA VAL A 307 21.61 -6.67 44.51
C VAL A 307 21.64 -7.80 43.47
N PRO A 308 21.61 -9.09 43.88
CA PRO A 308 21.55 -10.18 42.92
C PRO A 308 20.32 -10.00 42.05
N GLY A 309 20.50 -10.03 40.73
CA GLY A 309 19.38 -9.92 39.81
C GLY A 309 18.40 -11.05 40.08
N SER A 310 17.24 -10.70 40.64
CA SER A 310 16.09 -11.60 40.66
C SER A 310 15.82 -11.99 39.22
N VAL A 311 16.14 -13.23 38.88
CA VAL A 311 15.70 -13.84 37.62
C VAL A 311 14.18 -13.90 37.72
N VAL A 312 13.52 -12.84 37.27
CA VAL A 312 12.12 -12.90 36.90
C VAL A 312 12.09 -13.84 35.70
N SER A 313 11.93 -15.12 35.98
CA SER A 313 11.42 -16.06 35.01
C SER A 313 10.13 -15.44 34.49
N LYS A 314 10.17 -14.94 33.24
CA LYS A 314 8.94 -14.69 32.50
C LYS A 314 8.20 -16.02 32.53
N LEU A 315 7.15 -16.11 33.35
CA LEU A 315 6.26 -17.25 33.34
C LEU A 315 5.75 -17.33 31.90
N GLU A 316 6.21 -18.33 31.16
CA GLU A 316 5.84 -18.46 29.76
C GLU A 316 4.34 -18.74 29.75
N ARG A 317 3.54 -17.72 29.33
CA ARG A 317 2.08 -17.85 29.27
C ARG A 317 1.77 -18.96 28.27
N LYS A 318 1.48 -20.15 28.79
CA LYS A 318 1.04 -21.27 27.98
C LYS A 318 -0.35 -20.94 27.46
N HIS A 319 -0.42 -20.59 26.18
CA HIS A 319 -1.66 -20.35 25.46
C HIS A 319 -2.37 -21.67 25.16
N ASP A 320 -3.70 -21.64 25.16
CA ASP A 320 -4.53 -22.76 24.73
C ASP A 320 -4.82 -22.60 23.23
N TYR A 321 -3.92 -23.14 22.40
CA TYR A 321 -4.09 -23.07 20.95
C TYR A 321 -5.26 -23.91 20.44
N ALA A 322 -5.76 -24.89 21.21
CA ALA A 322 -6.92 -25.69 20.83
C ALA A 322 -8.22 -24.88 21.00
N ASP A 323 -8.34 -24.16 22.11
CA ASP A 323 -9.42 -23.18 22.31
C ASP A 323 -9.35 -22.06 21.26
N ALA A 324 -8.16 -21.49 21.01
CA ALA A 324 -7.98 -20.48 19.98
C ALA A 324 -8.31 -21.00 18.56
N LEU A 325 -8.00 -22.28 18.25
CA LEU A 325 -8.33 -22.91 16.97
C LEU A 325 -9.85 -23.00 16.76
N MET A 326 -10.56 -23.57 17.73
CA MET A 326 -12.03 -23.66 17.73
C MET A 326 -12.65 -22.28 17.53
N LYS A 327 -12.18 -21.27 18.27
CA LYS A 327 -12.64 -19.89 18.12
C LYS A 327 -12.35 -19.33 16.73
N SER A 328 -11.12 -19.46 16.22
CA SER A 328 -10.73 -18.95 14.90
C SER A 328 -11.55 -19.55 13.75
N ILE A 329 -12.01 -20.80 13.89
CA ILE A 329 -12.94 -21.44 12.94
C ILE A 329 -14.38 -20.94 13.14
N LEU A 330 -14.84 -20.80 14.38
CA LEU A 330 -16.16 -20.28 14.73
C LEU A 330 -16.41 -18.86 14.20
N PHE A 331 -15.37 -18.02 14.10
CA PHE A 331 -15.44 -16.70 13.46
C PHE A 331 -16.06 -16.74 12.05
N PHE A 332 -15.70 -17.73 11.22
CA PHE A 332 -16.24 -17.85 9.87
C PHE A 332 -17.76 -18.06 9.88
N GLU A 333 -18.32 -18.73 10.89
CA GLU A 333 -19.78 -18.83 11.05
C GLU A 333 -20.43 -17.47 11.31
N GLY A 334 -19.72 -16.56 11.99
CA GLY A 334 -20.13 -15.17 12.18
C GLY A 334 -20.13 -14.34 10.88
N GLN A 335 -19.30 -14.70 9.90
CA GLN A 335 -19.22 -14.04 8.59
C GLN A 335 -20.17 -14.60 7.52
N ARG A 336 -20.87 -15.73 7.75
CA ARG A 336 -21.71 -16.39 6.73
C ARG A 336 -22.81 -15.46 6.19
N SER A 337 -22.85 -15.24 4.88
CA SER A 337 -23.99 -14.63 4.18
C SER A 337 -24.93 -15.71 3.64
N GLY A 338 -26.18 -15.39 3.34
CA GLY A 338 -27.17 -16.34 2.81
C GLY A 338 -27.99 -17.04 3.89
N LYS A 339 -28.58 -18.19 3.53
CA LYS A 339 -29.38 -19.04 4.41
C LYS A 339 -28.49 -19.91 5.28
N LEU A 340 -28.56 -19.74 6.60
CA LEU A 340 -27.70 -20.42 7.56
C LEU A 340 -28.14 -21.89 7.78
N PRO A 341 -27.21 -22.81 8.09
CA PRO A 341 -27.54 -24.18 8.39
C PRO A 341 -28.11 -24.32 9.81
N SER A 342 -28.91 -25.35 10.06
CA SER A 342 -29.42 -25.65 11.42
C SER A 342 -28.30 -26.01 12.43
N SER A 343 -27.10 -26.30 11.96
CA SER A 343 -25.89 -26.53 12.77
C SER A 343 -25.10 -25.26 13.11
N GLN A 344 -25.57 -24.07 12.71
CA GLN A 344 -24.94 -22.78 13.00
C GLN A 344 -24.69 -22.58 14.50
N ARG A 345 -23.42 -22.51 14.91
CA ARG A 345 -23.00 -22.28 16.30
C ARG A 345 -23.07 -20.81 16.70
N MET A 346 -22.86 -19.90 15.75
CA MET A 346 -22.96 -18.44 15.98
C MET A 346 -24.42 -17.97 15.87
N THR A 347 -25.23 -18.26 16.90
CA THR A 347 -26.71 -18.19 16.87
C THR A 347 -27.32 -16.79 16.80
N TRP A 348 -26.56 -15.73 17.08
CA TRP A 348 -27.03 -14.34 16.98
C TRP A 348 -27.10 -13.84 15.52
N ARG A 349 -26.42 -14.50 14.59
CA ARG A 349 -26.60 -14.34 13.14
C ARG A 349 -27.85 -15.09 12.67
N LYS A 350 -28.58 -14.52 11.70
CA LYS A 350 -29.71 -15.19 11.00
C LYS A 350 -29.49 -15.14 9.48
N ASP A 351 -30.44 -15.73 8.76
CA ASP A 351 -30.53 -15.72 7.31
C ASP A 351 -30.51 -14.27 6.77
N SER A 352 -29.62 -14.00 5.81
CA SER A 352 -29.47 -12.67 5.20
C SER A 352 -29.14 -12.76 3.71
N ALA A 353 -29.28 -11.65 2.97
CA ALA A 353 -28.92 -11.57 1.55
C ALA A 353 -29.54 -12.66 0.64
N LEU A 354 -30.78 -13.07 0.93
CA LEU A 354 -31.47 -14.19 0.28
C LEU A 354 -31.90 -13.92 -1.18
N ASN A 355 -31.74 -12.69 -1.67
CA ASN A 355 -32.09 -12.28 -3.03
C ASN A 355 -30.86 -11.98 -3.90
N ASP A 356 -29.65 -12.30 -3.42
CA ASP A 356 -28.40 -12.03 -4.14
C ASP A 356 -28.37 -12.77 -5.48
N GLY A 357 -28.17 -12.01 -6.56
CA GLY A 357 -28.17 -12.51 -7.94
C GLY A 357 -29.54 -12.51 -8.63
N HIS A 358 -30.66 -12.40 -7.90
CA HIS A 358 -32.01 -12.55 -8.45
C HIS A 358 -32.32 -11.56 -9.60
N GLN A 359 -31.77 -10.35 -9.57
CA GLN A 359 -31.95 -9.34 -10.63
C GLN A 359 -31.30 -9.74 -11.97
N LEU A 360 -30.40 -10.73 -11.96
CA LEU A 360 -29.69 -11.26 -13.13
C LEU A 360 -30.08 -12.73 -13.41
N GLU A 361 -31.17 -13.23 -12.82
CA GLU A 361 -31.66 -14.61 -12.94
C GLU A 361 -30.63 -15.69 -12.50
N VAL A 362 -29.71 -15.33 -11.60
CA VAL A 362 -28.71 -16.25 -11.02
C VAL A 362 -28.86 -16.36 -9.50
N ASP A 363 -28.47 -17.49 -8.93
CA ASP A 363 -28.35 -17.66 -7.48
C ASP A 363 -26.93 -17.28 -7.06
N LEU A 364 -26.78 -16.18 -6.33
CA LEU A 364 -25.54 -15.79 -5.66
C LEU A 364 -25.70 -15.76 -4.13
N VAL A 365 -26.69 -16.45 -3.57
CA VAL A 365 -26.94 -16.56 -2.13
C VAL A 365 -25.87 -17.44 -1.48
N GLY A 366 -25.34 -17.01 -0.33
CA GLY A 366 -24.22 -17.69 0.34
C GLY A 366 -22.94 -16.86 0.33
N GLY A 367 -21.82 -17.53 0.65
CA GLY A 367 -20.50 -16.92 0.75
C GLY A 367 -20.26 -16.25 2.09
N TYR A 368 -19.19 -15.48 2.20
CA TYR A 368 -18.85 -14.72 3.40
C TYR A 368 -19.01 -13.23 3.17
N TYR A 369 -19.45 -12.50 4.19
CA TYR A 369 -19.17 -11.08 4.30
C TYR A 369 -17.68 -10.89 4.61
N ASP A 370 -17.08 -9.90 3.97
CA ASP A 370 -15.63 -9.77 3.89
C ASP A 370 -14.98 -9.40 5.24
N ALA A 371 -15.51 -8.35 5.87
CA ALA A 371 -14.95 -7.71 7.06
C ALA A 371 -16.07 -7.29 8.05
N GLY A 372 -16.09 -6.01 8.45
CA GLY A 372 -17.15 -5.42 9.29
C GLY A 372 -18.44 -5.05 8.56
N ASP A 373 -18.48 -5.27 7.24
CA ASP A 373 -19.51 -4.86 6.29
C ASP A 373 -20.44 -6.00 5.85
N ASN A 374 -21.41 -5.72 4.98
CA ASN A 374 -22.28 -6.74 4.40
C ASN A 374 -22.00 -6.99 2.91
N ILE A 375 -20.78 -6.69 2.46
CA ILE A 375 -20.34 -6.85 1.07
C ILE A 375 -19.68 -8.21 0.90
N LYS A 376 -19.84 -8.79 -0.30
CA LYS A 376 -19.12 -9.99 -0.71
C LYS A 376 -18.08 -9.60 -1.77
N PHE A 377 -16.85 -9.33 -1.35
CA PHE A 377 -15.71 -9.14 -2.24
C PHE A 377 -15.06 -10.49 -2.55
N ASN A 378 -15.15 -10.95 -3.80
CA ASN A 378 -14.75 -12.33 -4.11
C ASN A 378 -13.23 -12.53 -4.16
N PHE A 379 -12.42 -11.48 -4.36
CA PHE A 379 -10.96 -11.59 -4.37
C PHE A 379 -10.38 -11.95 -2.97
N PRO A 380 -10.63 -11.17 -1.90
CA PRO A 380 -10.26 -11.56 -0.54
C PRO A 380 -10.99 -12.82 -0.04
N MET A 381 -12.24 -13.07 -0.47
CA MET A 381 -12.96 -14.31 -0.12
C MET A 381 -12.33 -15.56 -0.76
N ALA A 382 -11.90 -15.48 -2.03
CA ALA A 382 -11.22 -16.56 -2.70
C ALA A 382 -9.87 -16.83 -2.03
N PHE A 383 -9.06 -15.79 -1.76
CA PHE A 383 -7.82 -15.94 -1.00
C PHE A 383 -8.04 -16.58 0.38
N SER A 384 -9.04 -16.12 1.13
CA SER A 384 -9.41 -16.71 2.42
C SER A 384 -9.79 -18.18 2.30
N THR A 385 -10.51 -18.54 1.24
CA THR A 385 -10.88 -19.93 0.93
C THR A 385 -9.66 -20.78 0.58
N THR A 386 -8.74 -20.27 -0.23
CA THR A 386 -7.45 -20.94 -0.53
C THR A 386 -6.59 -21.12 0.72
N MET A 387 -6.54 -20.12 1.61
CA MET A 387 -5.76 -20.18 2.85
C MET A 387 -6.36 -21.10 3.91
N LEU A 388 -7.68 -21.16 4.04
CA LEU A 388 -8.36 -22.19 4.82
C LEU A 388 -8.10 -23.59 4.24
N ALA A 389 -8.18 -23.73 2.91
CA ALA A 389 -7.93 -25.00 2.25
C ALA A 389 -6.47 -25.47 2.45
N TRP A 390 -5.49 -24.58 2.30
CA TRP A 390 -4.08 -24.88 2.55
C TRP A 390 -3.83 -25.23 4.03
N SER A 391 -4.48 -24.52 4.96
CA SER A 391 -4.45 -24.83 6.39
C SER A 391 -4.92 -26.26 6.70
N VAL A 392 -6.04 -26.68 6.11
CA VAL A 392 -6.55 -28.05 6.25
C VAL A 392 -5.63 -29.07 5.57
N LEU A 393 -5.08 -28.77 4.39
CA LEU A 393 -4.17 -29.67 3.67
C LEU A 393 -2.86 -29.92 4.40
N GLU A 394 -2.23 -28.89 4.98
CA GLU A 394 -0.95 -29.04 5.65
C GLU A 394 -1.12 -29.46 7.12
N PHE A 395 -2.10 -28.89 7.83
CA PHE A 395 -2.22 -29.04 9.29
C PHE A 395 -3.47 -29.79 9.75
N GLY A 396 -4.37 -30.21 8.86
CA GLY A 396 -5.66 -30.84 9.20
C GLY A 396 -5.56 -32.07 10.11
N LYS A 397 -4.48 -32.86 10.01
CA LYS A 397 -4.21 -34.00 10.92
C LYS A 397 -3.98 -33.61 12.39
N PHE A 398 -3.82 -32.31 12.68
CA PHE A 398 -3.63 -31.75 14.02
C PHE A 398 -4.88 -31.01 14.53
N MET A 399 -5.92 -30.83 13.69
CA MET A 399 -7.14 -30.08 14.06
C MET A 399 -8.08 -30.86 14.99
N GLY A 400 -7.87 -32.16 15.18
CA GLY A 400 -8.71 -33.00 16.05
C GLY A 400 -10.19 -32.92 15.66
N PRO A 401 -11.10 -32.59 16.59
CA PRO A 401 -12.54 -32.49 16.30
C PRO A 401 -12.87 -31.32 15.36
N GLU A 402 -12.09 -30.23 15.36
CA GLU A 402 -12.36 -29.04 14.54
C GLU A 402 -12.06 -29.25 13.05
N LEU A 403 -11.51 -30.41 12.64
CA LEU A 403 -11.23 -30.71 11.24
C LEU A 403 -12.50 -30.63 10.36
N GLU A 404 -13.63 -31.13 10.86
CA GLU A 404 -14.87 -31.09 10.08
C GLU A 404 -15.45 -29.68 10.02
N HIS A 405 -15.39 -28.89 11.10
CA HIS A 405 -15.76 -27.47 11.07
C HIS A 405 -14.86 -26.62 10.15
N ALA A 406 -13.56 -26.92 10.10
CA ALA A 406 -12.64 -26.28 9.15
C ALA A 406 -13.00 -26.66 7.69
N LYS A 407 -13.39 -27.92 7.43
CA LYS A 407 -13.88 -28.36 6.11
C LYS A 407 -15.22 -27.74 5.76
N GLU A 408 -16.14 -27.57 6.70
CA GLU A 408 -17.39 -26.83 6.52
C GLU A 408 -17.12 -25.35 6.18
N ALA A 409 -16.13 -24.73 6.82
CA ALA A 409 -15.71 -23.35 6.52
C ALA A 409 -15.14 -23.21 5.10
N VAL A 410 -14.30 -24.15 4.65
CA VAL A 410 -13.85 -24.22 3.24
C VAL A 410 -15.05 -24.41 2.31
N LYS A 411 -15.93 -25.38 2.62
CA LYS A 411 -17.08 -25.74 1.77
C LYS A 411 -18.03 -24.56 1.56
N TRP A 412 -18.26 -23.75 2.60
CA TRP A 412 -19.12 -22.57 2.51
C TRP A 412 -18.60 -21.53 1.50
N GLY A 413 -17.28 -21.30 1.50
CA GLY A 413 -16.63 -20.46 0.49
C GLY A 413 -16.74 -21.07 -0.90
N THR A 414 -16.39 -22.35 -1.05
CA THR A 414 -16.39 -23.00 -2.37
C THR A 414 -17.78 -23.25 -2.97
N ASP A 415 -18.83 -23.45 -2.15
CA ASP A 415 -20.21 -23.54 -2.64
C ASP A 415 -20.65 -22.22 -3.30
N TYR A 416 -20.25 -21.08 -2.74
CA TYR A 416 -20.51 -19.77 -3.34
C TYR A 416 -19.60 -19.48 -4.55
N LEU A 417 -18.31 -19.84 -4.49
CA LEU A 417 -17.40 -19.66 -5.64
C LEU A 417 -17.78 -20.55 -6.84
N LEU A 418 -18.45 -21.69 -6.61
CA LEU A 418 -19.07 -22.48 -7.68
C LEU A 418 -20.27 -21.78 -8.33
N LYS A 419 -21.05 -21.01 -7.57
CA LYS A 419 -22.16 -20.18 -8.10
C LYS A 419 -21.63 -18.96 -8.86
N SER A 420 -20.65 -18.26 -8.28
CA SER A 420 -20.06 -17.04 -8.86
C SER A 420 -19.31 -17.29 -10.18
N THR A 421 -19.13 -18.55 -10.58
CA THR A 421 -18.44 -18.97 -11.80
C THR A 421 -19.31 -19.88 -12.69
N GLU A 422 -20.63 -19.96 -12.44
CA GLU A 422 -21.52 -20.88 -13.14
C GLU A 422 -21.90 -20.44 -14.56
N VAL A 423 -21.88 -19.13 -14.83
CA VAL A 423 -22.17 -18.56 -16.15
C VAL A 423 -20.91 -18.62 -17.04
N PRO A 424 -20.97 -19.22 -18.24
CA PRO A 424 -19.83 -19.27 -19.16
C PRO A 424 -19.29 -17.88 -19.57
N ASP A 425 -17.97 -17.78 -19.75
CA ASP A 425 -17.24 -16.53 -20.07
C ASP A 425 -17.48 -15.36 -19.10
N MET A 426 -17.96 -15.64 -17.88
CA MET A 426 -18.26 -14.66 -16.83
C MET A 426 -17.85 -15.16 -15.44
N VAL A 427 -17.23 -14.29 -14.65
CA VAL A 427 -16.97 -14.54 -13.22
C VAL A 427 -17.55 -13.39 -12.43
N PHE A 428 -18.53 -13.66 -11.57
CA PHE A 428 -19.02 -12.69 -10.61
C PHE A 428 -17.94 -12.44 -9.56
N VAL A 429 -17.66 -11.17 -9.28
CA VAL A 429 -16.55 -10.73 -8.41
C VAL A 429 -16.99 -9.96 -7.18
N GLN A 430 -18.23 -9.44 -7.18
CA GLN A 430 -18.75 -8.66 -6.08
C GLN A 430 -20.28 -8.72 -6.01
N VAL A 431 -20.83 -8.72 -4.79
CA VAL A 431 -22.25 -8.46 -4.53
C VAL A 431 -22.38 -7.46 -3.38
N GLY A 432 -23.01 -6.32 -3.66
CA GLY A 432 -23.05 -5.13 -2.80
C GLY A 432 -22.42 -3.91 -3.49
N GLU A 433 -23.09 -2.77 -3.40
CA GLU A 433 -22.52 -1.47 -3.79
C GLU A 433 -21.83 -0.85 -2.57
N PRO A 434 -20.49 -0.65 -2.56
CA PRO A 434 -19.78 -0.37 -1.31
C PRO A 434 -20.02 1.01 -0.73
N ASP A 435 -20.11 2.06 -1.57
CA ASP A 435 -20.33 3.40 -1.04
C ASP A 435 -21.68 3.47 -0.29
N SER A 436 -22.68 2.74 -0.78
CA SER A 436 -24.00 2.59 -0.13
C SER A 436 -23.92 1.74 1.15
N ASP A 437 -23.30 0.55 1.13
CA ASP A 437 -23.18 -0.31 2.31
C ASP A 437 -22.33 0.33 3.42
N HIS A 438 -21.23 0.99 3.05
CA HIS A 438 -20.31 1.67 3.98
C HIS A 438 -20.88 2.98 4.53
N ASN A 439 -21.82 3.60 3.82
CA ASN A 439 -22.64 4.68 4.37
C ASN A 439 -23.71 4.17 5.36
N CYS A 440 -23.97 2.86 5.48
CA CYS A 440 -25.01 2.29 6.34
C CYS A 440 -24.43 1.50 7.52
N TRP A 441 -25.11 1.60 8.66
CA TRP A 441 -24.83 0.79 9.85
C TRP A 441 -26.10 0.02 10.23
N GLU A 442 -26.36 -1.07 9.51
CA GLU A 442 -27.55 -1.92 9.65
C GLU A 442 -27.16 -3.39 9.81
N ARG A 443 -28.12 -4.23 10.21
CA ARG A 443 -27.89 -5.68 10.32
C ARG A 443 -27.90 -6.31 8.93
N SER A 444 -27.09 -7.35 8.71
CA SER A 444 -27.08 -8.09 7.44
C SER A 444 -28.47 -8.63 7.06
N GLU A 445 -29.24 -8.97 8.08
CA GLU A 445 -30.60 -9.49 8.03
C GLU A 445 -31.64 -8.43 7.66
N ASP A 446 -31.34 -7.14 7.88
CA ASP A 446 -32.26 -6.02 7.69
C ASP A 446 -32.03 -5.22 6.39
N MET A 447 -30.96 -5.48 5.63
CA MET A 447 -30.44 -4.59 4.57
C MET A 447 -31.47 -3.98 3.61
N ASP A 448 -31.44 -2.65 3.42
CA ASP A 448 -32.07 -1.96 2.25
C ASP A 448 -31.07 -1.43 1.21
N THR A 449 -29.78 -1.56 1.44
CA THR A 449 -28.77 -1.09 0.49
C THR A 449 -28.80 -1.82 -0.87
N PRO A 450 -28.46 -1.16 -1.99
CA PRO A 450 -28.40 -1.80 -3.30
C PRO A 450 -27.37 -2.94 -3.36
N ARG A 451 -27.85 -4.18 -3.46
CA ARG A 451 -27.01 -5.39 -3.58
C ARG A 451 -26.60 -5.66 -5.04
N ILE A 452 -26.00 -4.64 -5.66
CA ILE A 452 -25.55 -4.67 -7.06
C ILE A 452 -24.51 -5.79 -7.25
N VAL A 453 -24.67 -6.56 -8.32
CA VAL A 453 -23.76 -7.64 -8.71
C VAL A 453 -22.80 -7.13 -9.78
N SER A 454 -21.49 -7.32 -9.57
CA SER A 454 -20.46 -7.02 -10.57
C SER A 454 -19.76 -8.29 -11.04
N ALA A 455 -19.38 -8.34 -12.31
CA ALA A 455 -18.70 -9.47 -12.94
C ALA A 455 -17.60 -9.01 -13.89
N VAL A 456 -16.59 -9.87 -14.05
CA VAL A 456 -15.59 -9.78 -15.12
C VAL A 456 -15.98 -10.73 -16.24
N THR A 457 -15.68 -10.34 -17.48
CA THR A 457 -16.05 -11.07 -18.70
C THR A 457 -14.89 -11.10 -19.68
N LYS A 458 -15.01 -11.86 -20.76
CA LYS A 458 -14.01 -11.88 -21.86
C LYS A 458 -13.66 -10.49 -22.41
N ASP A 459 -14.60 -9.54 -22.38
CA ASP A 459 -14.47 -8.17 -22.90
C ASP A 459 -14.02 -7.18 -21.80
N HIS A 460 -14.27 -7.51 -20.54
CA HIS A 460 -13.87 -6.74 -19.36
C HIS A 460 -13.18 -7.69 -18.35
N PRO A 461 -11.93 -8.08 -18.60
CA PRO A 461 -11.25 -9.13 -17.84
C PRO A 461 -10.88 -8.74 -16.41
N GLY A 462 -10.60 -9.77 -15.61
CA GLY A 462 -10.09 -9.68 -14.23
C GLY A 462 -9.40 -11.00 -13.88
N SER A 463 -8.18 -11.15 -14.38
CA SER A 463 -7.41 -12.39 -14.30
C SER A 463 -7.07 -12.77 -12.86
N GLU A 464 -6.73 -11.80 -12.02
CA GLU A 464 -6.34 -11.98 -10.61
C GLU A 464 -7.48 -12.63 -9.78
N VAL A 465 -8.64 -11.99 -9.72
CA VAL A 465 -9.80 -12.53 -8.98
C VAL A 465 -10.32 -13.86 -9.55
N ALA A 466 -10.26 -14.07 -10.87
CA ALA A 466 -10.61 -15.34 -11.49
C ALA A 466 -9.58 -16.44 -11.16
N ALA A 467 -8.28 -16.14 -11.25
CA ALA A 467 -7.22 -17.10 -10.94
C ALA A 467 -7.16 -17.44 -9.44
N GLU A 468 -7.33 -16.49 -8.53
CA GLU A 468 -7.47 -16.81 -7.10
C GLU A 468 -8.73 -17.66 -6.83
N THR A 469 -9.84 -17.41 -7.54
CA THR A 469 -11.03 -18.29 -7.48
C THR A 469 -10.70 -19.71 -7.96
N ALA A 470 -9.91 -19.85 -9.03
CA ALA A 470 -9.43 -21.15 -9.48
C ALA A 470 -8.48 -21.81 -8.46
N ALA A 471 -7.61 -21.05 -7.77
CA ALA A 471 -6.74 -21.55 -6.71
C ALA A 471 -7.54 -22.07 -5.50
N ALA A 472 -8.59 -21.36 -5.09
CA ALA A 472 -9.51 -21.75 -4.02
C ALA A 472 -10.23 -23.07 -4.35
N LEU A 473 -10.80 -23.17 -5.54
CA LEU A 473 -11.49 -24.37 -6.00
C LEU A 473 -10.51 -25.55 -6.19
N ALA A 474 -9.32 -25.32 -6.76
CA ALA A 474 -8.31 -26.34 -6.98
C ALA A 474 -7.74 -26.90 -5.67
N SER A 475 -7.41 -26.04 -4.71
CA SER A 475 -6.89 -26.44 -3.39
C SER A 475 -7.95 -27.20 -2.58
N ALA A 476 -9.19 -26.70 -2.53
CA ALA A 476 -10.30 -27.40 -1.88
C ALA A 476 -10.60 -28.76 -2.51
N SER A 477 -10.45 -28.90 -3.84
CA SER A 477 -10.67 -30.18 -4.53
C SER A 477 -9.78 -31.31 -3.97
N ILE A 478 -8.59 -30.99 -3.46
CA ILE A 478 -7.66 -31.95 -2.86
C ILE A 478 -8.19 -32.46 -1.51
N ILE A 479 -8.80 -31.59 -0.69
CA ILE A 479 -9.35 -31.91 0.64
C ILE A 479 -10.49 -32.91 0.51
N PHE A 480 -11.48 -32.59 -0.33
CA PHE A 480 -12.69 -33.41 -0.46
C PHE A 480 -12.47 -34.71 -1.25
N ARG A 481 -11.31 -34.90 -1.89
CA ARG A 481 -11.00 -36.06 -2.76
C ARG A 481 -11.31 -37.43 -2.17
N LYS A 482 -11.20 -37.58 -0.84
CA LYS A 482 -11.52 -38.83 -0.13
C LYS A 482 -12.92 -38.83 0.50
N SER A 483 -13.37 -37.72 1.08
CA SER A 483 -14.64 -37.66 1.83
C SER A 483 -15.86 -37.38 0.95
N ASP A 484 -15.69 -36.62 -0.13
CA ASP A 484 -16.70 -36.38 -1.15
C ASP A 484 -16.03 -36.30 -2.54
N PRO A 485 -15.79 -37.45 -3.20
CA PRO A 485 -15.16 -37.49 -4.51
C PRO A 485 -15.97 -36.77 -5.60
N ARG A 486 -17.30 -36.68 -5.46
CA ARG A 486 -18.18 -36.02 -6.45
C ARG A 486 -18.05 -34.50 -6.36
N TYR A 487 -18.05 -33.95 -5.14
CA TYR A 487 -17.80 -32.53 -4.92
C TYR A 487 -16.36 -32.16 -5.29
N SER A 488 -15.38 -33.00 -4.93
CA SER A 488 -13.98 -32.85 -5.36
C SER A 488 -13.84 -32.72 -6.88
N GLN A 489 -14.52 -33.58 -7.66
CA GLN A 489 -14.52 -33.49 -9.12
C GLN A 489 -15.22 -32.23 -9.64
N LYS A 490 -16.36 -31.82 -9.05
CA LYS A 490 -17.05 -30.55 -9.42
C LYS A 490 -16.14 -29.34 -9.20
N LEU A 491 -15.47 -29.27 -8.05
CA LEU A 491 -14.51 -28.21 -7.72
C LEU A 491 -13.35 -28.17 -8.73
N LEU A 492 -12.74 -29.33 -9.02
CA LEU A 492 -11.58 -29.39 -9.90
C LEU A 492 -11.92 -29.05 -11.35
N ALA A 493 -13.07 -29.52 -11.86
CA ALA A 493 -13.54 -29.18 -13.20
C ALA A 493 -13.74 -27.66 -13.33
N ARG A 494 -14.44 -27.03 -12.39
CA ARG A 494 -14.64 -25.57 -12.40
C ARG A 494 -13.33 -24.80 -12.22
N ALA A 495 -12.41 -25.27 -11.39
CA ALA A 495 -11.10 -24.63 -11.23
C ALA A 495 -10.32 -24.57 -12.56
N ILE A 496 -10.39 -25.64 -13.36
CA ILE A 496 -9.77 -25.69 -14.69
C ILE A 496 -10.45 -24.72 -15.66
N GLU A 497 -11.79 -24.69 -15.68
CA GLU A 497 -12.58 -23.76 -16.50
C GLU A 497 -12.25 -22.30 -16.20
N VAL A 498 -12.24 -21.92 -14.91
CA VAL A 498 -12.02 -20.54 -14.46
C VAL A 498 -10.56 -20.10 -14.66
N PHE A 499 -9.58 -20.99 -14.46
CA PHE A 499 -8.18 -20.71 -14.79
C PHE A 499 -8.01 -20.48 -16.30
N ASN A 500 -8.61 -21.33 -17.13
CA ASN A 500 -8.55 -21.17 -18.59
C ASN A 500 -9.19 -19.85 -19.04
N PHE A 501 -10.26 -19.40 -18.38
CA PHE A 501 -10.83 -18.07 -18.60
C PHE A 501 -9.84 -16.96 -18.20
N ALA A 502 -9.25 -17.03 -17.00
CA ALA A 502 -8.32 -16.03 -16.47
C ALA A 502 -7.04 -15.86 -17.32
N ASP A 503 -6.45 -16.97 -17.81
CA ASP A 503 -5.25 -16.95 -18.64
C ASP A 503 -5.53 -16.57 -20.11
N LYS A 504 -6.70 -16.92 -20.63
CA LYS A 504 -7.10 -16.60 -22.01
C LYS A 504 -7.51 -15.13 -22.18
N TYR A 505 -8.21 -14.58 -21.18
CA TYR A 505 -8.73 -13.21 -21.20
C TYR A 505 -7.97 -12.38 -20.17
N ARG A 506 -6.75 -11.96 -20.53
CA ARG A 506 -5.84 -11.28 -19.59
C ARG A 506 -6.16 -9.81 -19.39
N GLY A 507 -6.26 -9.40 -18.14
CA GLY A 507 -6.32 -7.99 -17.72
C GLY A 507 -6.88 -7.83 -16.32
N SER A 508 -6.60 -6.69 -15.69
CA SER A 508 -7.00 -6.43 -14.29
C SER A 508 -8.40 -5.81 -14.18
N TYR A 509 -9.19 -6.30 -13.22
CA TYR A 509 -10.53 -5.81 -12.90
C TYR A 509 -10.52 -4.37 -12.40
N ASN A 510 -9.37 -3.88 -11.91
CA ASN A 510 -9.11 -2.46 -11.65
C ASN A 510 -9.35 -1.56 -12.86
N THR A 511 -9.32 -2.09 -14.09
CA THR A 511 -9.50 -1.27 -15.30
C THR A 511 -10.95 -0.91 -15.58
N ASN A 512 -11.89 -1.81 -15.28
CA ASN A 512 -13.31 -1.69 -15.66
C ASN A 512 -14.24 -1.58 -14.44
N LEU A 513 -13.93 -2.31 -13.38
CA LEU A 513 -14.69 -2.32 -12.12
C LEU A 513 -14.08 -1.40 -11.07
N ALA A 514 -13.06 -0.61 -11.43
CA ALA A 514 -12.34 0.34 -10.57
C ALA A 514 -13.27 1.11 -9.63
N ARG A 515 -14.43 1.56 -10.12
CA ARG A 515 -15.42 2.32 -9.34
C ARG A 515 -15.91 1.58 -8.10
N TYR A 516 -16.10 0.27 -8.20
CA TYR A 516 -16.77 -0.58 -7.21
C TYR A 516 -15.80 -1.46 -6.41
N VAL A 517 -14.59 -1.74 -6.92
CA VAL A 517 -13.60 -2.60 -6.24
C VAL A 517 -12.49 -1.79 -5.57
N CYS A 518 -11.98 -0.75 -6.23
CA CYS A 518 -11.15 0.28 -5.59
C CYS A 518 -12.05 1.34 -4.94
N PRO A 519 -11.68 1.98 -3.82
CA PRO A 519 -10.40 1.88 -3.11
C PRO A 519 -10.27 0.70 -2.15
N PHE A 520 -11.27 -0.18 -2.05
CA PHE A 520 -11.36 -1.24 -1.03
C PHE A 520 -10.36 -2.38 -1.27
N TYR A 521 -10.50 -3.06 -2.41
CA TYR A 521 -9.66 -4.16 -2.86
C TYR A 521 -9.17 -3.86 -4.28
N CYS A 522 -8.22 -2.93 -4.40
CA CYS A 522 -7.46 -2.81 -5.65
C CYS A 522 -6.44 -3.94 -5.74
N ASP A 523 -6.20 -4.48 -6.93
CA ASP A 523 -4.89 -5.09 -7.20
C ASP A 523 -3.82 -3.98 -7.11
N PHE A 524 -2.90 -4.12 -6.15
CA PHE A 524 -1.73 -3.27 -5.95
C PHE A 524 -0.43 -4.01 -6.27
N SER A 525 -0.45 -5.34 -6.41
CA SER A 525 0.70 -6.16 -6.78
C SER A 525 1.25 -5.76 -8.16
N GLY A 526 0.40 -5.32 -9.09
CA GLY A 526 0.79 -4.75 -10.38
C GLY A 526 1.40 -3.34 -10.34
N TYR A 527 1.51 -2.67 -9.18
CA TYR A 527 1.81 -1.24 -9.08
C TYR A 527 3.31 -0.85 -9.11
N GLU A 528 4.02 -1.21 -10.19
CA GLU A 528 5.23 -0.46 -10.62
C GLU A 528 5.34 -0.27 -12.16
N ALA A 529 4.36 -0.73 -12.95
CA ALA A 529 4.58 -0.95 -14.38
C ALA A 529 3.88 0.05 -15.34
N ILE A 530 4.68 0.75 -16.15
CA ILE A 530 4.26 1.65 -17.24
C ILE A 530 3.39 0.92 -18.28
N THR A 531 2.51 1.66 -18.95
CA THR A 531 1.51 1.32 -19.99
C THR A 531 1.83 0.22 -21.02
N ILE A 532 3.10 -0.19 -21.19
CA ILE A 532 3.51 -1.30 -22.07
C ILE A 532 3.39 -2.67 -21.36
N LEU A 533 3.38 -2.72 -20.02
CA LEU A 533 3.24 -3.93 -19.21
C LEU A 533 1.77 -4.32 -18.90
N ARG A 534 0.78 -3.85 -19.66
CA ARG A 534 -0.64 -4.23 -19.47
C ARG A 534 -0.94 -5.73 -19.57
N LEU A 535 0.01 -6.55 -20.02
CA LEU A 535 -0.06 -8.01 -20.10
C LEU A 535 0.53 -8.75 -18.88
N LEU A 536 1.14 -8.03 -17.93
CA LEU A 536 1.93 -8.59 -16.82
C LEU A 536 1.38 -8.29 -15.41
N LEU A 537 0.11 -7.89 -15.33
CA LEU A 537 -0.55 -7.39 -14.11
C LEU A 537 -1.27 -8.46 -13.27
N SER A 538 -1.13 -9.74 -13.60
CA SER A 538 -1.87 -10.86 -12.95
C SER A 538 -1.09 -12.18 -12.94
N GLU A 539 0.23 -12.10 -13.15
CA GLU A 539 1.08 -13.30 -13.24
C GLU A 539 1.23 -14.01 -11.89
N ASP A 540 1.12 -13.33 -10.74
CA ASP A 540 1.23 -14.00 -9.44
C ASP A 540 -0.01 -14.82 -9.09
N GLU A 541 -1.25 -14.35 -9.31
CA GLU A 541 -2.43 -15.24 -9.20
C GLU A 541 -2.44 -16.33 -10.26
N LEU A 542 -2.03 -16.05 -11.51
CA LEU A 542 -1.98 -17.08 -12.54
C LEU A 542 -0.95 -18.17 -12.21
N LEU A 543 0.22 -17.80 -11.70
CA LEU A 543 1.23 -18.75 -11.19
C LEU A 543 0.74 -19.51 -9.96
N TRP A 544 0.03 -18.84 -9.06
CA TRP A 544 -0.58 -19.42 -7.87
C TRP A 544 -1.64 -20.47 -8.21
N ALA A 545 -2.59 -20.10 -9.07
CA ALA A 545 -3.63 -20.99 -9.59
C ALA A 545 -3.03 -22.17 -10.36
N ALA A 546 -2.06 -21.93 -11.25
CA ALA A 546 -1.36 -22.99 -11.97
C ALA A 546 -0.60 -23.93 -11.01
N THR A 547 -0.01 -23.41 -9.93
CA THR A 547 0.67 -24.24 -8.92
C THR A 547 -0.33 -25.13 -8.16
N TRP A 548 -1.49 -24.59 -7.77
CA TRP A 548 -2.56 -25.37 -7.15
C TRP A 548 -3.19 -26.39 -8.09
N LEU A 549 -3.43 -26.03 -9.35
CA LEU A 549 -3.93 -26.94 -10.38
C LEU A 549 -2.92 -28.05 -10.68
N HIS A 550 -1.62 -27.75 -10.74
CA HIS A 550 -0.59 -28.78 -10.84
C HIS A 550 -0.63 -29.73 -9.64
N LYS A 551 -0.70 -29.20 -8.40
CA LYS A 551 -0.79 -30.00 -7.18
C LYS A 551 -2.07 -30.85 -7.10
N ALA A 552 -3.18 -30.35 -7.67
CA ALA A 552 -4.45 -31.06 -7.71
C ALA A 552 -4.49 -32.15 -8.78
N THR A 553 -4.05 -31.86 -10.01
CA THR A 553 -4.16 -32.74 -11.18
C THR A 553 -2.96 -33.67 -11.39
N ASN A 554 -1.77 -33.27 -10.93
CA ASN A 554 -0.47 -33.80 -11.34
C ASN A 554 -0.20 -33.67 -12.86
N ASP A 555 -0.92 -32.79 -13.58
CA ASP A 555 -0.66 -32.50 -14.99
C ASP A 555 0.62 -31.66 -15.14
N ARG A 556 1.50 -32.11 -16.04
CA ARG A 556 2.77 -31.46 -16.38
C ARG A 556 2.58 -30.17 -17.19
N ASN A 557 1.42 -29.94 -17.79
CA ASN A 557 1.11 -28.69 -18.49
C ASN A 557 1.13 -27.50 -17.53
N TYR A 558 0.45 -27.60 -16.38
CA TYR A 558 0.50 -26.57 -15.34
C TYR A 558 1.91 -26.37 -14.76
N TRP A 559 2.68 -27.43 -14.56
CA TRP A 559 4.09 -27.29 -14.15
C TRP A 559 4.94 -26.58 -15.22
N SER A 560 4.67 -26.84 -16.50
CA SER A 560 5.35 -26.18 -17.62
C SER A 560 4.95 -24.71 -17.75
N TYR A 561 3.70 -24.36 -17.44
CA TYR A 561 3.22 -22.98 -17.29
C TYR A 561 3.97 -22.27 -16.16
N VAL A 562 4.00 -22.86 -14.95
CA VAL A 562 4.71 -22.32 -13.79
C VAL A 562 6.19 -22.06 -14.10
N LYS A 563 6.91 -23.05 -14.67
CA LYS A 563 8.31 -22.86 -15.07
C LYS A 563 8.50 -21.79 -16.15
N ARG A 564 7.55 -21.62 -17.06
CA ARG A 564 7.63 -20.62 -18.14
C ARG A 564 7.45 -19.20 -17.60
N ASN A 565 6.54 -19.00 -16.66
CA ASN A 565 6.14 -17.66 -16.22
C ASN A 565 6.78 -17.23 -14.88
N PHE A 566 7.50 -18.12 -14.18
CA PHE A 566 8.13 -17.83 -12.88
C PHE A 566 9.03 -16.57 -12.84
N PHE A 567 9.64 -16.19 -13.97
CA PHE A 567 10.49 -15.00 -14.03
C PHE A 567 9.72 -13.67 -13.91
N TYR A 568 8.38 -13.70 -13.92
CA TYR A 568 7.50 -12.57 -13.64
C TYR A 568 7.24 -12.34 -12.14
N LEU A 569 7.70 -13.23 -11.24
CA LEU A 569 7.68 -12.92 -9.80
C LEU A 569 8.74 -11.85 -9.49
N HIS A 570 8.31 -10.78 -8.82
CA HIS A 570 9.09 -9.57 -8.63
C HIS A 570 9.11 -9.09 -7.17
N ASN A 571 8.09 -9.42 -6.38
CA ASN A 571 7.92 -9.03 -4.99
C ASN A 571 7.83 -10.25 -4.05
N TYR A 572 8.84 -11.13 -4.10
CA TYR A 572 9.00 -12.30 -3.21
C TYR A 572 8.98 -12.01 -1.69
N ASN A 573 8.76 -10.77 -1.28
CA ASN A 573 8.68 -10.33 0.10
C ASN A 573 7.24 -10.11 0.59
N GLU A 574 6.24 -10.15 -0.30
CA GLU A 574 4.84 -9.92 0.04
C GLU A 574 3.98 -11.18 -0.02
N PHE A 575 2.96 -11.21 0.83
CA PHE A 575 1.92 -12.23 0.79
C PHE A 575 0.62 -11.73 1.44
N GLY A 576 -0.50 -11.84 0.74
CA GLY A 576 -1.83 -11.48 1.22
C GLY A 576 -2.89 -11.73 0.16
N TRP A 577 -4.08 -11.16 0.36
CA TRP A 577 -5.17 -11.22 -0.63
C TRP A 577 -4.80 -10.54 -1.96
N ASP A 578 -3.85 -9.60 -1.94
CA ASP A 578 -3.37 -8.83 -3.09
C ASP A 578 -2.18 -9.50 -3.79
N ASN A 579 -1.03 -9.70 -3.14
CA ASN A 579 0.15 -10.33 -3.78
C ASN A 579 0.38 -11.79 -3.33
N LYS A 580 0.74 -12.66 -4.27
CA LYS A 580 0.94 -14.12 -4.05
C LYS A 580 2.41 -14.59 -4.14
N ASP A 581 3.38 -13.73 -4.51
CA ASP A 581 4.76 -14.12 -4.84
C ASP A 581 5.44 -15.03 -3.80
N ALA A 582 5.42 -14.65 -2.52
CA ALA A 582 6.06 -15.46 -1.48
C ALA A 582 5.30 -16.78 -1.24
N GLY A 583 3.98 -16.78 -1.39
CA GLY A 583 3.13 -17.98 -1.31
C GLY A 583 3.42 -18.97 -2.43
N VAL A 584 3.44 -18.50 -3.69
CA VAL A 584 3.85 -19.26 -4.88
C VAL A 584 5.23 -19.87 -4.67
N THR A 585 6.18 -19.04 -4.24
CA THR A 585 7.58 -19.42 -4.05
C THR A 585 7.75 -20.50 -2.96
N VAL A 586 7.10 -20.35 -1.81
CA VAL A 586 7.12 -21.34 -0.71
C VAL A 586 6.39 -22.63 -1.10
N LEU A 587 5.27 -22.55 -1.83
CA LEU A 587 4.50 -23.70 -2.29
C LEU A 587 5.26 -24.52 -3.34
N ILE A 588 5.92 -23.87 -4.31
CA ILE A 588 6.73 -24.56 -5.31
C ILE A 588 7.97 -25.18 -4.67
N SER A 589 8.70 -24.43 -3.83
CA SER A 589 9.86 -24.96 -3.08
C SER A 589 9.46 -26.22 -2.27
N THR A 590 8.30 -26.19 -1.63
CA THR A 590 7.68 -27.30 -0.91
C THR A 590 7.42 -28.53 -1.79
N GLU A 591 6.85 -28.35 -3.00
CA GLU A 591 6.62 -29.45 -3.95
C GLU A 591 7.92 -30.02 -4.52
N LEU A 592 8.91 -29.18 -4.82
CA LEU A 592 10.22 -29.61 -5.31
C LEU A 592 10.97 -30.49 -4.29
N LEU A 593 10.93 -30.11 -3.00
CA LEU A 593 11.45 -30.92 -1.91
C LEU A 593 10.71 -32.27 -1.78
N ARG A 594 9.39 -32.29 -2.00
CA ARG A 594 8.57 -33.53 -2.01
C ARG A 594 8.93 -34.45 -3.18
N MET A 595 9.16 -33.89 -4.36
CA MET A 595 9.48 -34.64 -5.59
C MET A 595 10.95 -35.08 -5.69
N LYS A 596 11.83 -34.57 -4.82
CA LYS A 596 13.29 -34.81 -4.86
C LYS A 596 13.92 -34.44 -6.21
N MET A 597 13.44 -33.37 -6.84
CA MET A 597 13.94 -32.95 -8.16
C MET A 597 15.41 -32.48 -8.10
N PRO A 598 16.17 -32.60 -9.21
CA PRO A 598 17.58 -32.19 -9.24
C PRO A 598 17.78 -30.69 -8.97
N PRO A 599 18.92 -30.27 -8.39
CA PRO A 599 19.21 -28.86 -8.11
C PRO A 599 19.11 -27.94 -9.34
N MET A 600 19.62 -28.36 -10.51
CA MET A 600 19.69 -27.50 -11.69
C MET A 600 18.33 -27.00 -12.20
N ASP A 601 17.25 -27.78 -12.04
CA ASP A 601 15.88 -27.38 -12.39
C ASP A 601 15.20 -26.54 -11.30
N THR A 602 15.82 -26.39 -10.13
CA THR A 602 15.14 -25.96 -8.89
C THR A 602 15.80 -24.80 -8.14
N ILE A 603 17.03 -24.42 -8.52
CA ILE A 603 17.81 -23.33 -7.90
C ILE A 603 16.99 -22.06 -7.71
N SER A 604 16.35 -21.52 -8.75
CA SER A 604 15.68 -20.22 -8.68
C SER A 604 14.46 -20.19 -7.74
N PHE A 605 13.70 -21.29 -7.68
CA PHE A 605 12.51 -21.41 -6.80
C PHE A 605 12.91 -21.48 -5.33
N ARG A 606 13.89 -22.36 -5.02
CA ARG A 606 14.40 -22.49 -3.66
C ARG A 606 15.11 -21.21 -3.22
N TRP A 607 15.90 -20.60 -4.09
CA TRP A 607 16.59 -19.34 -3.83
C TRP A 607 15.64 -18.20 -3.48
N ASN A 608 14.51 -18.06 -4.19
CA ASN A 608 13.51 -17.05 -3.85
C ASN A 608 12.81 -17.36 -2.51
N ALA A 609 12.60 -18.64 -2.17
CA ALA A 609 12.02 -19.04 -0.87
C ALA A 609 12.99 -18.70 0.27
N ASP A 610 14.26 -19.10 0.11
CA ASP A 610 15.33 -18.80 1.04
C ASP A 610 15.48 -17.26 1.23
N LYS A 611 15.41 -16.48 0.14
CA LYS A 611 15.39 -15.00 0.19
C LYS A 611 14.21 -14.42 0.95
N PHE A 612 12.99 -14.92 0.74
CA PHE A 612 11.80 -14.50 1.50
C PHE A 612 12.00 -14.76 3.00
N ILE A 613 12.45 -15.97 3.36
CA ILE A 613 12.75 -16.31 4.76
C ILE A 613 13.79 -15.33 5.33
N CYS A 614 14.88 -15.06 4.59
CA CYS A 614 15.90 -14.12 5.03
C CYS A 614 15.42 -12.66 5.11
N SER A 615 14.36 -12.25 4.39
CA SER A 615 13.87 -10.87 4.45
C SER A 615 12.88 -10.61 5.59
N VAL A 616 12.31 -11.66 6.20
CA VAL A 616 11.34 -11.51 7.32
C VAL A 616 11.94 -11.74 8.71
N LEU A 617 13.14 -12.29 8.84
CA LEU A 617 13.78 -12.55 10.13
C LEU A 617 14.18 -11.25 10.86
N PRO A 618 13.97 -11.14 12.20
CA PRO A 618 14.37 -9.96 12.96
C PRO A 618 15.90 -9.78 13.02
N GLU A 619 16.67 -10.87 13.05
CA GLU A 619 18.14 -10.88 13.05
C GLU A 619 18.79 -10.53 11.70
N SER A 620 18.02 -10.50 10.61
CA SER A 620 18.57 -10.21 9.29
C SER A 620 19.02 -8.75 9.13
N PRO A 621 20.07 -8.49 8.31
CA PRO A 621 20.52 -7.14 8.00
C PRO A 621 19.38 -6.24 7.50
N THR A 622 19.35 -4.99 7.97
CA THR A 622 18.36 -3.98 7.58
C THR A 622 18.36 -3.65 6.09
N SER A 623 19.43 -4.00 5.36
CA SER A 623 19.53 -3.87 3.90
C SER A 623 18.72 -4.91 3.13
N ILE A 624 18.33 -6.03 3.76
CA ILE A 624 17.51 -7.10 3.14
C ILE A 624 16.16 -7.30 3.84
N ARG A 625 15.99 -6.76 5.06
CA ARG A 625 14.78 -6.95 5.85
C ARG A 625 13.62 -6.11 5.30
N THR A 626 12.48 -6.74 5.04
CA THR A 626 11.28 -6.13 4.44
C THR A 626 10.12 -5.94 5.41
N VAL A 627 10.30 -6.38 6.66
CA VAL A 627 9.37 -6.18 7.78
C VAL A 627 10.03 -5.36 8.87
N ASN A 628 9.21 -4.61 9.61
CA ASN A 628 9.58 -4.05 10.89
C ASN A 628 9.15 -4.99 12.02
N TYR A 629 9.65 -4.74 13.23
CA TYR A 629 9.16 -5.38 14.44
C TYR A 629 8.82 -4.30 15.46
N SER A 630 7.71 -4.46 16.17
CA SER A 630 7.36 -3.60 17.31
C SER A 630 8.32 -3.82 18.48
N ALA A 631 8.27 -2.95 19.50
CA ALA A 631 9.07 -3.13 20.71
C ALA A 631 8.65 -4.39 21.49
N GLY A 632 7.38 -4.78 21.39
CA GLY A 632 6.84 -6.03 21.89
C GLY A 632 7.12 -7.27 21.02
N GLY A 633 7.69 -7.11 19.83
CA GLY A 633 8.10 -8.22 18.94
C GLY A 633 7.07 -8.67 17.90
N LEU A 634 6.03 -7.88 17.65
CA LEU A 634 5.07 -8.11 16.55
C LEU A 634 5.72 -7.79 15.20
N LEU A 635 5.63 -8.71 14.25
CA LEU A 635 5.97 -8.50 12.84
C LEU A 635 5.02 -7.44 12.27
N PHE A 636 5.60 -6.38 11.69
CA PHE A 636 4.85 -5.22 11.25
C PHE A 636 5.16 -4.82 9.80
N LYS A 637 4.12 -4.66 9.00
CA LYS A 637 4.13 -3.97 7.70
C LYS A 637 3.12 -2.82 7.74
N GLN A 638 3.45 -1.71 7.08
CA GLN A 638 2.52 -0.58 6.95
C GLN A 638 1.42 -0.94 5.94
N GLY A 639 0.16 -0.80 6.34
CA GLY A 639 -1.01 -1.14 5.53
C GLY A 639 -2.31 -0.94 6.32
N GLY A 640 -3.45 -1.24 5.68
CA GLY A 640 -4.79 -1.05 6.27
C GLY A 640 -5.17 -2.04 7.38
N SER A 641 -4.41 -3.12 7.57
CA SER A 641 -4.60 -4.10 8.65
C SER A 641 -3.32 -4.92 8.82
N ASN A 642 -2.55 -4.70 9.90
CA ASN A 642 -1.22 -5.32 10.04
C ASN A 642 -1.27 -6.83 10.32
N THR A 643 -2.29 -7.29 11.06
CA THR A 643 -2.41 -8.70 11.43
C THR A 643 -2.57 -9.64 10.24
N GLN A 644 -3.03 -9.15 9.08
CA GLN A 644 -2.96 -9.88 7.80
C GLN A 644 -1.54 -10.37 7.52
N HIS A 645 -0.56 -9.46 7.48
CA HIS A 645 0.82 -9.83 7.18
C HIS A 645 1.41 -10.68 8.31
N THR A 646 1.06 -10.40 9.57
CA THR A 646 1.47 -11.19 10.73
C THR A 646 1.06 -12.66 10.58
N THR A 647 -0.21 -12.94 10.27
CA THR A 647 -0.74 -14.30 10.17
C THR A 647 -0.30 -14.97 8.86
N ALA A 648 -0.39 -14.28 7.72
CA ALA A 648 -0.01 -14.83 6.41
C ALA A 648 1.49 -15.20 6.34
N ILE A 649 2.39 -14.34 6.83
CA ILE A 649 3.84 -14.62 6.84
C ILE A 649 4.16 -15.73 7.85
N SER A 650 3.55 -15.72 9.05
CA SER A 650 3.74 -16.78 10.05
C SER A 650 3.30 -18.15 9.55
N PHE A 651 2.26 -18.20 8.71
CA PHE A 651 1.82 -19.43 8.07
C PHE A 651 2.87 -19.95 7.08
N LEU A 652 3.37 -19.09 6.18
CA LEU A 652 4.42 -19.45 5.23
C LEU A 652 5.70 -19.93 5.93
N LEU A 653 6.09 -19.27 7.03
CA LEU A 653 7.21 -19.68 7.88
C LEU A 653 7.04 -21.12 8.39
N LEU A 654 5.86 -21.50 8.89
CA LEU A 654 5.60 -22.86 9.38
C LEU A 654 5.54 -23.91 8.27
N VAL A 655 4.89 -23.61 7.14
CA VAL A 655 4.86 -24.52 5.99
C VAL A 655 6.28 -24.81 5.53
N HIS A 656 7.08 -23.76 5.36
CA HIS A 656 8.46 -23.90 4.89
C HIS A 656 9.35 -24.63 5.90
N ALA A 657 9.28 -24.27 7.19
CA ALA A 657 9.99 -24.96 8.27
C ALA A 657 9.73 -26.47 8.26
N ARG A 658 8.47 -26.87 8.18
CA ARG A 658 8.07 -28.28 8.20
C ARG A 658 8.58 -29.05 6.98
N HIS A 659 8.66 -28.41 5.81
CA HIS A 659 9.22 -29.02 4.60
C HIS A 659 10.75 -29.10 4.63
N LEU A 660 11.43 -28.08 5.14
CA LEU A 660 12.87 -28.12 5.41
C LEU A 660 13.22 -29.23 6.42
N ASN A 661 12.45 -29.38 7.50
CA ASN A 661 12.65 -30.42 8.52
C ASN A 661 12.52 -31.83 7.91
N ARG A 662 11.45 -32.07 7.11
CA ARG A 662 11.26 -33.31 6.33
C ARG A 662 12.44 -33.59 5.39
N ALA A 663 13.00 -32.56 4.76
CA ALA A 663 14.13 -32.66 3.85
C ALA A 663 15.50 -32.72 4.55
N ARG A 664 15.55 -32.50 5.88
CA ARG A 664 16.77 -32.30 6.69
C ARG A 664 17.65 -31.15 6.17
N GLN A 665 17.03 -30.01 5.88
CA GLN A 665 17.67 -28.82 5.33
C GLN A 665 17.48 -27.59 6.23
N SER A 666 18.29 -26.56 5.98
CA SER A 666 18.25 -25.24 6.60
C SER A 666 18.38 -24.16 5.51
N VAL A 667 18.07 -22.91 5.87
CA VAL A 667 18.24 -21.73 5.01
C VAL A 667 19.53 -21.00 5.40
N GLN A 668 20.27 -20.49 4.42
CA GLN A 668 21.48 -19.69 4.65
C GLN A 668 21.17 -18.20 4.47
N CYS A 669 21.19 -17.42 5.55
CA CYS A 669 20.92 -15.98 5.55
C CYS A 669 22.21 -15.20 5.80
N GLY A 670 23.02 -15.04 4.76
CA GLY A 670 24.36 -14.48 4.87
C GLY A 670 25.25 -15.40 5.69
N ASN A 671 25.69 -14.95 6.87
CA ASN A 671 26.50 -15.75 7.80
C ASN A 671 25.66 -16.61 8.75
N GLU A 672 24.35 -16.38 8.86
CA GLU A 672 23.47 -17.09 9.78
C GLU A 672 22.86 -18.35 9.15
N VAL A 673 22.82 -19.44 9.91
CA VAL A 673 22.16 -20.70 9.52
C VAL A 673 20.79 -20.77 10.19
N VAL A 674 19.73 -20.66 9.40
CA VAL A 674 18.36 -20.60 9.90
C VAL A 674 17.75 -21.99 9.85
N THR A 675 17.50 -22.55 11.03
CA THR A 675 16.94 -23.90 11.19
C THR A 675 15.41 -23.89 11.11
N PRO A 676 14.76 -25.02 10.77
CA PRO A 676 13.30 -25.16 10.87
C PRO A 676 12.73 -24.69 12.21
N HIS A 677 13.38 -25.10 13.32
CA HIS A 677 12.97 -24.72 14.66
C HIS A 677 13.06 -23.20 14.93
N ARG A 678 13.98 -22.49 14.29
CA ARG A 678 14.06 -21.03 14.38
C ARG A 678 12.86 -20.34 13.73
N LEU A 679 12.37 -20.89 12.61
CA LEU A 679 11.18 -20.42 11.91
C LEU A 679 9.90 -20.75 12.70
N GLU A 680 9.80 -21.97 13.23
CA GLU A 680 8.71 -22.39 14.13
C GLU A 680 8.59 -21.46 15.34
N ARG A 681 9.72 -21.14 16.00
CA ARG A 681 9.76 -20.17 17.10
C ARG A 681 9.34 -18.76 16.68
N LEU A 682 9.65 -18.31 15.46
CA LEU A 682 9.23 -16.99 14.99
C LEU A 682 7.71 -16.94 14.80
N ALA A 683 7.15 -17.91 14.10
CA ALA A 683 5.70 -18.02 13.94
C ALA A 683 4.98 -18.15 15.30
N LYS A 684 5.54 -18.95 16.23
CA LYS A 684 5.01 -19.08 17.59
C LYS A 684 4.97 -17.74 18.31
N SER A 685 6.04 -16.94 18.25
CA SER A 685 6.08 -15.64 18.95
C SER A 685 5.03 -14.66 18.40
N GLN A 686 4.70 -14.73 17.11
CA GLN A 686 3.64 -13.93 16.51
C GLN A 686 2.25 -14.35 17.02
N VAL A 687 1.97 -15.65 17.06
CA VAL A 687 0.71 -16.18 17.61
C VAL A 687 0.58 -15.84 19.09
N ASP A 688 1.65 -16.04 19.86
CA ASP A 688 1.68 -15.72 21.29
C ASP A 688 1.41 -14.23 21.52
N TYR A 689 1.97 -13.35 20.67
CA TYR A 689 1.68 -11.92 20.69
C TYR A 689 0.17 -11.67 20.43
N LEU A 690 -0.43 -12.27 19.40
CA LEU A 690 -1.86 -12.14 19.11
C LEU A 690 -2.76 -12.70 20.24
N LEU A 691 -2.30 -13.72 20.95
CA LEU A 691 -3.05 -14.33 22.06
C LEU A 691 -2.79 -13.65 23.43
N GLY A 692 -1.91 -12.65 23.51
CA GLY A 692 -1.74 -11.79 24.70
C GLY A 692 -0.40 -11.85 25.41
N SER A 693 0.64 -12.42 24.78
CA SER A 693 2.05 -12.27 25.16
C SER A 693 2.67 -11.01 24.56
N ASN A 694 2.02 -9.87 24.78
CA ASN A 694 2.40 -8.55 24.27
C ASN A 694 2.46 -7.51 25.40
N PRO A 695 2.96 -6.27 25.16
CA PRO A 695 3.09 -5.26 26.21
C PRO A 695 1.78 -4.85 26.91
N LEU A 696 0.63 -5.00 26.24
CA LEU A 696 -0.69 -4.69 26.82
C LEU A 696 -1.32 -5.87 27.59
N GLY A 697 -0.69 -7.06 27.54
CA GLY A 697 -1.18 -8.30 28.16
C GLY A 697 -2.55 -8.74 27.65
N MET A 698 -2.91 -8.35 26.43
CA MET A 698 -4.27 -8.35 25.85
C MET A 698 -4.30 -9.23 24.60
N SER A 699 -5.22 -10.17 24.49
CA SER A 699 -5.41 -10.87 23.20
C SER A 699 -6.00 -9.91 22.16
N TYR A 700 -5.62 -10.06 20.90
CA TYR A 700 -6.26 -9.41 19.75
C TYR A 700 -7.33 -10.32 19.09
N MET A 701 -7.61 -11.49 19.69
CA MET A 701 -8.71 -12.38 19.31
C MET A 701 -9.90 -12.18 20.24
N VAL A 702 -11.06 -11.83 19.69
CA VAL A 702 -12.30 -11.63 20.46
C VAL A 702 -12.71 -12.90 21.18
N GLY A 703 -12.93 -12.80 22.50
CA GLY A 703 -13.33 -13.91 23.36
C GLY A 703 -12.20 -14.82 23.85
N TYR A 704 -10.94 -14.59 23.46
CA TYR A 704 -9.81 -15.37 23.96
C TYR A 704 -9.13 -14.69 25.17
N GLY A 705 -8.92 -15.45 26.24
CA GLY A 705 -8.37 -14.94 27.49
C GLY A 705 -9.26 -13.92 28.22
N ASN A 706 -8.71 -13.28 29.25
CA ASN A 706 -9.48 -12.39 30.14
C ASN A 706 -9.54 -10.92 29.68
N LYS A 707 -8.82 -10.56 28.61
CA LYS A 707 -8.72 -9.18 28.10
C LYS A 707 -8.54 -9.24 26.57
N PHE A 708 -9.55 -8.80 25.84
CA PHE A 708 -9.63 -8.82 24.37
C PHE A 708 -10.48 -7.63 23.86
N PRO A 709 -10.40 -7.26 22.56
CA PRO A 709 -11.22 -6.20 21.96
C PRO A 709 -12.72 -6.39 22.20
N GLN A 710 -13.38 -5.39 22.75
CA GLN A 710 -14.83 -5.39 22.96
C GLN A 710 -15.56 -4.45 21.99
N ARG A 711 -14.82 -3.60 21.24
CA ARG A 711 -15.38 -2.52 20.43
C ARG A 711 -14.91 -2.60 18.98
N ILE A 712 -14.98 -3.80 18.40
CA ILE A 712 -14.53 -4.08 17.03
C ILE A 712 -15.41 -3.41 15.98
N HIS A 713 -14.82 -2.99 14.86
CA HIS A 713 -15.53 -2.44 13.70
C HIS A 713 -16.25 -3.57 12.95
N HIS A 714 -17.44 -3.96 13.42
CA HIS A 714 -18.25 -5.01 12.78
C HIS A 714 -19.75 -4.80 13.06
N ARG A 715 -20.55 -4.62 12.00
CA ARG A 715 -21.99 -4.27 12.08
C ARG A 715 -22.81 -5.27 12.90
N GLY A 716 -22.80 -6.55 12.51
CA GLY A 716 -23.54 -7.60 13.20
C GLY A 716 -23.08 -7.89 14.64
N SER A 717 -21.85 -7.48 14.99
CA SER A 717 -21.34 -7.58 16.37
C SER A 717 -21.84 -6.40 17.20
N THR A 718 -21.83 -5.21 16.60
CA THR A 718 -22.24 -3.96 17.24
C THR A 718 -23.75 -3.89 17.50
N LEU A 719 -24.57 -4.38 16.58
CA LEU A 719 -26.03 -4.28 16.64
C LEU A 719 -26.68 -5.45 17.41
N PRO A 720 -27.76 -5.23 18.18
CA PRO A 720 -28.48 -6.30 18.86
C PRO A 720 -29.09 -7.28 17.84
N SER A 721 -29.00 -8.59 18.13
CA SER A 721 -29.55 -9.63 17.24
C SER A 721 -31.07 -9.50 17.04
N ILE A 722 -31.61 -10.15 16.01
CA ILE A 722 -33.07 -10.22 15.81
C ILE A 722 -33.79 -10.80 17.03
N ASP A 723 -33.17 -11.74 17.75
CA ASP A 723 -33.76 -12.32 18.97
C ASP A 723 -33.91 -11.29 20.11
N GLN A 724 -33.00 -10.31 20.17
CA GLN A 724 -32.99 -9.24 21.17
C GLN A 724 -33.80 -8.02 20.74
N HIS A 725 -33.82 -7.71 19.44
CA HIS A 725 -34.52 -6.57 18.85
C HIS A 725 -35.22 -7.00 17.55
N PRO A 726 -36.44 -7.57 17.63
CA PRO A 726 -37.12 -8.14 16.46
C PRO A 726 -37.51 -7.11 15.39
N ASN A 727 -37.66 -5.84 15.77
CA ASN A 727 -37.92 -4.76 14.82
C ASN A 727 -36.69 -4.51 13.93
N ARG A 728 -36.94 -4.15 12.67
CA ARG A 728 -35.94 -3.79 11.68
C ARG A 728 -35.11 -2.58 12.14
N ILE A 729 -33.80 -2.61 11.89
CA ILE A 729 -32.87 -1.49 12.05
C ILE A 729 -32.43 -1.09 10.64
N GLY A 730 -32.93 0.04 10.12
CA GLY A 730 -32.57 0.50 8.78
C GLY A 730 -31.17 1.15 8.72
N CYS A 731 -30.70 1.40 7.50
CA CYS A 731 -29.37 1.94 7.17
C CYS A 731 -28.77 2.98 8.15
N LYS A 732 -29.57 3.93 8.67
CA LYS A 732 -29.09 4.99 9.58
C LYS A 732 -29.53 4.82 11.04
N ASP A 733 -30.41 3.87 11.33
CA ASP A 733 -30.94 3.64 12.68
C ASP A 733 -29.92 2.99 13.62
N GLY A 734 -28.88 2.36 13.06
CA GLY A 734 -27.79 1.76 13.83
C GLY A 734 -26.68 2.73 14.25
N THR A 735 -26.67 3.99 13.78
CA THR A 735 -25.64 4.99 14.14
C THR A 735 -25.47 5.16 15.67
N PRO A 736 -26.52 5.21 16.51
CA PRO A 736 -26.36 5.28 17.97
C PRO A 736 -25.61 4.09 18.59
N TYR A 737 -25.66 2.91 17.96
CA TYR A 737 -24.88 1.74 18.38
C TYR A 737 -23.43 1.84 17.90
N PHE A 738 -23.19 2.36 16.69
CA PHE A 738 -21.84 2.64 16.19
C PHE A 738 -21.09 3.66 17.07
N GLU A 739 -21.75 4.75 17.46
CA GLU A 739 -21.17 5.81 18.28
C GLU A 739 -21.04 5.43 19.77
N ASN A 740 -21.66 4.34 20.20
CA ASN A 740 -21.70 3.91 21.60
C ASN A 740 -20.29 3.63 22.17
N SER A 741 -20.01 4.17 23.35
CA SER A 741 -18.73 3.98 24.07
C SER A 741 -18.60 2.62 24.75
N GLY A 742 -19.70 1.89 24.92
CA GLY A 742 -19.75 0.53 25.45
C GLY A 742 -19.30 -0.57 24.48
N PRO A 743 -19.26 -1.82 24.96
CA PRO A 743 -18.92 -2.99 24.17
C PRO A 743 -19.96 -3.27 23.07
N ASN A 744 -19.56 -4.06 22.08
CA ASN A 744 -20.45 -4.62 21.07
C ASN A 744 -21.49 -5.56 21.71
N HIS A 745 -22.71 -5.58 21.18
CA HIS A 745 -23.82 -6.38 21.70
C HIS A 745 -23.60 -7.90 21.58
N ASN A 746 -23.02 -8.35 20.46
CA ASN A 746 -22.70 -9.75 20.20
C ASN A 746 -21.19 -9.92 20.10
N ASN A 747 -20.62 -10.80 20.93
CA ASN A 747 -19.22 -11.18 20.79
C ASN A 747 -19.04 -12.02 19.52
N LEU A 748 -18.29 -11.48 18.55
CA LEU A 748 -17.85 -12.20 17.36
C LEU A 748 -16.64 -13.08 17.72
N ILE A 749 -16.91 -14.16 18.46
CA ILE A 749 -15.87 -15.03 19.03
C ILE A 749 -14.92 -15.53 17.94
N GLY A 750 -13.62 -15.36 18.18
CA GLY A 750 -12.54 -15.77 17.29
C GLY A 750 -12.08 -14.73 16.27
N ALA A 751 -12.79 -13.62 16.10
CA ALA A 751 -12.36 -12.53 15.24
C ALA A 751 -10.99 -11.99 15.69
N VAL A 752 -10.03 -11.94 14.78
CA VAL A 752 -8.74 -11.26 14.99
C VAL A 752 -8.77 -9.91 14.30
N VAL A 753 -8.60 -8.85 15.08
CA VAL A 753 -8.64 -7.46 14.61
C VAL A 753 -7.35 -7.07 13.88
N GLY A 754 -7.36 -5.96 13.14
CA GLY A 754 -6.20 -5.40 12.42
C GLY A 754 -4.95 -5.13 13.27
N GLY A 755 -5.11 -5.00 14.59
CA GLY A 755 -4.06 -5.09 15.60
C GLY A 755 -3.51 -3.73 16.06
N PRO A 756 -2.44 -3.74 16.89
CA PRO A 756 -1.84 -2.52 17.40
C PRO A 756 -1.00 -1.81 16.33
N ALA A 757 -0.79 -0.51 16.54
CA ALA A 757 0.23 0.25 15.82
C ALA A 757 1.65 -0.25 16.13
N LEU A 758 2.64 0.17 15.33
CA LEU A 758 4.05 -0.28 15.38
C LEU A 758 4.73 -0.07 16.75
N ASN A 759 4.22 0.85 17.58
CA ASN A 759 4.66 1.15 18.95
C ASN A 759 3.92 0.33 20.03
N ASP A 760 3.23 -0.75 19.64
CA ASP A 760 2.45 -1.64 20.52
C ASP A 760 1.21 -0.98 21.18
N THR A 761 0.79 0.22 20.76
CA THR A 761 -0.46 0.83 21.23
C THR A 761 -1.66 0.31 20.45
N TYR A 762 -2.76 0.02 21.15
CA TYR A 762 -4.04 -0.38 20.57
C TYR A 762 -5.16 0.39 21.28
N SER A 763 -6.02 1.05 20.51
CA SER A 763 -7.18 1.79 21.03
C SER A 763 -8.46 1.05 20.68
N ASP A 764 -9.04 0.31 21.63
CA ASP A 764 -10.27 -0.48 21.45
C ASP A 764 -11.47 0.41 21.09
N SER A 765 -11.63 0.67 19.80
CA SER A 765 -12.46 1.74 19.26
C SER A 765 -13.01 1.38 17.90
N ARG A 766 -14.34 1.30 17.84
CA ARG A 766 -15.12 0.96 16.63
C ARG A 766 -14.88 1.93 15.47
N GLY A 767 -14.48 3.17 15.75
CA GLY A 767 -14.14 4.16 14.71
C GLY A 767 -12.74 4.02 14.12
N LEU A 768 -11.85 3.22 14.72
CA LEU A 768 -10.48 2.99 14.25
C LEU A 768 -10.38 1.65 13.53
N PHE A 769 -11.06 1.54 12.38
CA PHE A 769 -11.18 0.29 11.60
C PHE A 769 -9.81 -0.36 11.29
N ILE A 770 -8.76 0.43 10.98
CA ILE A 770 -7.39 -0.07 10.74
C ILE A 770 -6.86 -0.94 11.90
N GLU A 771 -7.20 -0.61 13.14
CA GLU A 771 -6.81 -1.40 14.32
C GLU A 771 -7.88 -2.43 14.70
N SER A 772 -9.17 -2.07 14.61
CA SER A 772 -10.28 -2.78 15.26
C SER A 772 -11.18 -3.62 14.34
N GLU A 773 -10.98 -3.58 13.02
CA GLU A 773 -11.73 -4.38 12.06
C GLU A 773 -11.12 -5.79 11.91
N PRO A 774 -11.92 -6.87 12.04
CA PRO A 774 -11.52 -8.21 11.65
C PRO A 774 -11.92 -8.50 10.20
N THR A 775 -11.15 -9.37 9.53
CA THR A 775 -11.46 -9.80 8.15
C THR A 775 -11.24 -11.30 7.97
N THR A 776 -11.91 -11.86 6.96
CA THR A 776 -11.80 -13.29 6.60
C THR A 776 -10.35 -13.74 6.36
N TYR A 777 -9.53 -12.90 5.71
CA TYR A 777 -8.17 -13.24 5.32
C TYR A 777 -7.12 -13.11 6.44
N ILE A 778 -7.42 -12.44 7.56
CA ILE A 778 -6.56 -12.44 8.75
C ILE A 778 -6.68 -13.81 9.45
N ASN A 779 -7.91 -14.29 9.62
CA ASN A 779 -8.23 -15.53 10.32
C ASN A 779 -7.86 -16.79 9.53
N ALA A 780 -8.01 -16.79 8.19
CA ALA A 780 -7.79 -17.97 7.35
C ALA A 780 -6.39 -18.64 7.50
N PRO A 781 -5.25 -17.93 7.39
CA PRO A 781 -3.92 -18.49 7.69
C PRO A 781 -3.76 -18.89 9.17
N LEU A 782 -4.40 -18.17 10.10
CA LEU A 782 -4.25 -18.41 11.53
C LEU A 782 -4.82 -19.79 11.94
N VAL A 783 -5.88 -20.28 11.28
CA VAL A 783 -6.42 -21.64 11.51
C VAL A 783 -5.33 -22.72 11.35
N GLY A 784 -4.52 -22.66 10.29
CA GLY A 784 -3.44 -23.64 10.07
C GLY A 784 -2.32 -23.52 11.09
N ILE A 785 -1.96 -22.29 11.47
CA ILE A 785 -0.94 -22.02 12.49
C ILE A 785 -1.37 -22.57 13.86
N LEU A 786 -2.60 -22.27 14.28
CA LEU A 786 -3.15 -22.73 15.56
C LEU A 786 -3.28 -24.26 15.59
N ALA A 787 -3.69 -24.89 14.48
CA ALA A 787 -3.69 -26.34 14.36
C ALA A 787 -2.30 -26.95 14.55
N PHE A 788 -1.23 -26.31 14.05
CA PHE A 788 0.13 -26.79 14.30
C PHE A 788 0.51 -26.75 15.79
N PHE A 789 0.27 -25.62 16.47
CA PHE A 789 0.65 -25.44 17.89
C PHE A 789 -0.32 -26.08 18.90
N ALA A 790 -1.56 -26.39 18.52
CA ALA A 790 -2.48 -27.17 19.35
C ALA A 790 -2.00 -28.61 19.59
N TRP A 791 -1.09 -29.11 18.75
CA TRP A 791 -0.55 -30.46 18.81
C TRP A 791 0.89 -30.56 19.36
N HIS A 792 1.67 -29.47 19.35
CA HIS A 792 3.09 -29.44 19.75
C HIS A 792 3.35 -28.47 20.90
#